data_AF-A0A7W9LEI5-F1
#
_entry.id   AF-A0A7W9LEI5-F1
#
_cell.length_a   1.000
_cell.length_b   1.000
_cell.length_c   1.000
_cell.angle_alpha   90.00
_cell.angle_beta   90.00
_cell.angle_gamma   90.00
#
_symmetry.space_group_name_H-M   'P 1'
#
loop_
_entity.id
_entity.type
_entity.pdbx_description
1 polymer ?
#
loop_
_entity_poly.entity_id
_entity_poly.type
_entity_poly.pdbx_seq_one_letter_code
_entity_poly.pdbx_strand_id
1 'polypeptide(L)'
;MRLAKNVFRALWAGGLAAAACLAVTWAMLALLVSGAEGLVGSFLARSVNGVTTAAAAATGGPVDWWSATLSSGGRIWPLRFLLQGSPMVLLALGPVAAGLTAGLLTRGRARLLAASAGYATVITATATVTAAVAPGELATVSTPWPIAFVLALAWCFAVGLAGQAARRVKVVAAGAAVLLIAQLSVSGSAVAAPPAKARTELPVTMAAAGPPEPAPVGYFRPGVTEALAKVGVSHAADGAKIAADTGVTMAKDPWLGVPTMLSMQSPAGKDVKSWLRANAGLLAAKDPVAQLTELPARPKDPLGLKHDWFQQQVGGVPVYGARVGVHRDAKGKTVLSLTNNFIPDLVPTGTKPTLDAPSAVTAAGRAMPGAKAGAAPELLLLPDEPDPGKPVAATLVWRVTMVADDGRSTVFYVDALSTGRIVKFEPGHLEYKNRSVWDLNNNPRPSGGPARTEGEGPVSEPDVNAVYDHSGRFYDYLSSTFGRDSWDGEGARMNSYARYSNDRNHQPVKNAFFDPLTGETMFGEGTATLTIVSHEWQHGVTHSSAGLFSFFQGGSLHESFSDVFAAFTEYKVKGSTSWKAGEGSSLGVIRDLANPSALSYDGKPHPDHYSKYWLGCADGGWVHFNSLIPSHAWYILATRIGIGKTQEIAYRDLTTQLGPRSRFSDTRAGAIQAASDLYGKNSPEMLETWRAFGAVGIDGNYESPRQQCMCFADESLTGVGLEALDPDGASTDATVAGLLRVRDIFENAESGAVMHYAQLYARANSRAMELLTTSDTLRRQTAHLMQSMEPAFRTVNTPQGDLISITQGQIDEINALVDAYLEADIDAGSDGTWTALARSELEHANIQAMVGMSVNEAYAYLESLFD
;
A
#
# COMPACT_ATOMS: atom_id res chain seq x y z
N MET A 1 33.94 66.11 4.83
CA MET A 1 33.92 65.40 3.52
C MET A 1 34.83 64.15 3.43
N ARG A 2 36.12 64.20 3.80
CA ARG A 2 36.99 63.00 3.74
C ARG A 2 36.56 61.87 4.69
N LEU A 3 36.07 62.20 5.89
CA LEU A 3 35.57 61.21 6.85
C LEU A 3 34.31 60.49 6.34
N ALA A 4 33.34 61.25 5.80
CA ALA A 4 32.14 60.69 5.18
C ALA A 4 32.44 59.82 3.95
N LYS A 5 33.40 60.21 3.09
CA LYS A 5 33.86 59.37 1.96
C LYS A 5 34.53 58.08 2.43
N ASN A 6 35.22 58.09 3.56
CA ASN A 6 35.89 56.91 4.10
C ASN A 6 34.93 55.97 4.83
N VAL A 7 33.96 56.52 5.57
CA VAL A 7 32.85 55.75 6.17
C VAL A 7 31.99 55.13 5.07
N PHE A 8 31.69 55.87 4.01
CA PHE A 8 30.95 55.35 2.87
C PHE A 8 31.72 54.23 2.17
N ARG A 9 33.04 54.36 1.96
CA ARG A 9 33.88 53.29 1.40
C ARG A 9 34.02 52.07 2.32
N ALA A 10 34.02 52.25 3.63
CA ALA A 10 34.06 51.16 4.61
C ALA A 10 32.73 50.40 4.65
N LEU A 11 31.61 51.13 4.63
CA LEU A 11 30.26 50.55 4.50
C LEU A 11 30.08 49.86 3.14
N TRP A 12 30.62 50.43 2.06
CA TRP A 12 30.59 49.79 0.74
C TRP A 12 31.46 48.53 0.67
N ALA A 13 32.64 48.53 1.30
CA ALA A 13 33.50 47.35 1.35
C ALA A 13 32.91 46.24 2.25
N GLY A 14 32.30 46.62 3.38
CA GLY A 14 31.55 45.69 4.24
C GLY A 14 30.29 45.16 3.55
N GLY A 15 29.59 46.01 2.81
CA GLY A 15 28.44 45.63 1.99
C GLY A 15 28.81 44.70 0.84
N LEU A 16 29.93 44.95 0.15
CA LEU A 16 30.48 44.06 -0.88
C LEU A 16 30.92 42.72 -0.30
N ALA A 17 31.54 42.70 0.89
CA ALA A 17 31.93 41.46 1.54
C ALA A 17 30.71 40.65 2.01
N ALA A 18 29.68 41.33 2.53
CA ALA A 18 28.41 40.71 2.89
C ALA A 18 27.66 40.19 1.65
N ALA A 19 27.64 40.95 0.55
CA ALA A 19 27.04 40.54 -0.72
C ALA A 19 27.81 39.38 -1.39
N ALA A 20 29.15 39.37 -1.30
CA ALA A 20 29.97 38.26 -1.79
C ALA A 20 29.80 37.00 -0.94
N CYS A 21 29.70 37.15 0.40
CA CYS A 21 29.32 36.03 1.27
C CYS A 21 27.93 35.52 0.90
N LEU A 22 26.94 36.41 0.77
CA LEU A 22 25.60 36.02 0.34
C LEU A 22 25.64 35.31 -1.00
N ALA A 23 26.37 35.82 -2.00
CA ALA A 23 26.47 35.22 -3.33
C ALA A 23 27.17 33.86 -3.33
N VAL A 24 28.20 33.66 -2.50
CA VAL A 24 28.88 32.36 -2.35
C VAL A 24 28.00 31.38 -1.59
N THR A 25 27.31 31.82 -0.53
CA THR A 25 26.31 31.02 0.19
C THR A 25 25.15 30.65 -0.74
N TRP A 26 24.71 31.57 -1.61
CA TRP A 26 23.66 31.35 -2.60
C TRP A 26 24.10 30.43 -3.73
N ALA A 27 25.33 30.57 -4.23
CA ALA A 27 25.90 29.69 -5.25
C ALA A 27 26.12 28.27 -4.73
N MET A 28 26.50 28.12 -3.45
CA MET A 28 26.61 26.81 -2.82
C MET A 28 25.24 26.19 -2.50
N LEU A 29 24.24 26.99 -2.11
CA LEU A 29 22.83 26.56 -2.04
C LEU A 29 22.31 26.13 -3.41
N ALA A 30 22.62 26.85 -4.48
CA ALA A 30 22.24 26.49 -5.85
C ALA A 30 22.93 25.21 -6.35
N LEU A 31 24.20 24.99 -5.95
CA LEU A 31 24.95 23.76 -6.24
C LEU A 31 24.36 22.56 -5.47
N LEU A 32 24.00 22.74 -4.20
CA LEU A 32 23.28 21.74 -3.38
C LEU A 32 21.91 21.39 -3.97
N VAL A 33 21.22 22.35 -4.59
CA VAL A 33 19.93 22.15 -5.26
C VAL A 33 20.07 21.51 -6.65
N SER A 34 21.27 21.41 -7.22
CA SER A 34 21.50 20.86 -8.57
C SER A 34 21.95 19.38 -8.61
N GLY A 35 22.13 18.74 -7.46
CA GLY A 35 22.31 17.29 -7.33
C GLY A 35 20.97 16.53 -7.29
N ALA A 36 21.00 15.20 -7.10
CA ALA A 36 19.81 14.32 -7.07
C ALA A 36 18.70 14.74 -6.08
N GLU A 37 19.01 15.64 -5.16
CA GLU A 37 18.12 16.23 -4.17
C GLU A 37 17.29 17.43 -4.70
N GLY A 38 17.56 17.91 -5.92
CA GLY A 38 16.81 18.97 -6.62
C GLY A 38 15.40 18.58 -7.10
N LEU A 39 15.02 17.31 -6.98
CA LEU A 39 13.71 16.79 -7.42
C LEU A 39 12.55 17.27 -6.53
N VAL A 40 12.77 17.44 -5.22
CA VAL A 40 11.74 17.97 -4.30
C VAL A 40 11.62 19.49 -4.43
N GLY A 41 12.75 20.19 -4.61
CA GLY A 41 12.76 21.64 -4.83
C GLY A 41 12.16 22.07 -6.16
N SER A 42 12.36 21.29 -7.23
CA SER A 42 11.78 21.57 -8.55
C SER A 42 10.25 21.36 -8.60
N PHE A 43 9.72 20.48 -7.74
CA PHE A 43 8.27 20.32 -7.55
C PHE A 43 7.59 21.54 -6.90
N LEU A 44 8.34 22.29 -6.08
CA LEU A 44 7.82 23.47 -5.35
C LEU A 44 8.19 24.82 -6.01
N ALA A 45 9.09 24.82 -7.00
CA ALA A 45 9.66 26.03 -7.57
C ALA A 45 8.84 26.61 -8.73
N ARG A 46 7.71 27.24 -8.42
CA ARG A 46 7.16 28.37 -9.23
C ARG A 46 6.62 29.54 -8.41
N SER A 47 6.87 29.60 -7.10
CA SER A 47 6.50 30.76 -6.27
C SER A 47 7.54 31.07 -5.19
N VAL A 48 7.54 32.32 -4.71
CA VAL A 48 8.42 32.80 -3.62
C VAL A 48 8.30 31.93 -2.36
N ASN A 49 7.12 31.35 -2.11
CA ASN A 49 6.87 30.49 -0.97
C ASN A 49 7.61 29.14 -1.07
N GLY A 50 7.76 28.57 -2.27
CA GLY A 50 8.50 27.31 -2.47
C GLY A 50 9.99 27.43 -2.15
N VAL A 51 10.59 28.59 -2.44
CA VAL A 51 12.01 28.88 -2.15
C VAL A 51 12.25 29.06 -0.64
N THR A 52 11.33 29.72 0.07
CA THR A 52 11.41 29.88 1.53
C THR A 52 11.21 28.57 2.29
N THR A 53 10.33 27.69 1.79
CA THR A 53 10.07 26.35 2.34
C THR A 53 11.28 25.44 2.19
N ALA A 54 11.95 25.47 1.03
CA ALA A 54 13.18 24.71 0.80
C ALA A 54 14.35 25.19 1.69
N ALA A 55 14.47 26.51 1.90
CA ALA A 55 15.47 27.08 2.81
C ALA A 55 15.23 26.71 4.28
N ALA A 56 13.97 26.72 4.75
CA ALA A 56 13.61 26.33 6.11
C ALA A 56 13.93 24.84 6.39
N ALA A 57 13.61 23.96 5.44
CA ALA A 57 13.92 22.53 5.51
C ALA A 57 15.44 22.26 5.54
N ALA A 58 16.22 22.97 4.72
CA ALA A 58 17.68 22.86 4.71
C ALA A 58 18.37 23.38 5.99
N THR A 59 17.67 24.18 6.80
CA THR A 59 18.18 24.73 8.07
C THR A 59 17.69 23.99 9.32
N GLY A 60 17.02 22.84 9.15
CA GLY A 60 16.61 21.98 10.27
C GLY A 60 15.32 22.43 10.98
N GLY A 61 14.57 23.39 10.42
CA GLY A 61 13.26 23.76 10.95
C GLY A 61 12.16 22.79 10.47
N PRO A 62 11.14 22.49 11.29
CA PRO A 62 9.99 21.71 10.83
C PRO A 62 9.19 22.52 9.82
N VAL A 63 8.77 21.89 8.73
CA VAL A 63 8.00 22.56 7.67
C VAL A 63 6.72 21.77 7.38
N ASP A 64 5.60 22.48 7.50
CA ASP A 64 4.27 21.99 7.15
C ASP A 64 3.97 22.37 5.69
N TRP A 65 3.45 21.44 4.90
CA TRP A 65 3.11 21.70 3.50
C TRP A 65 1.85 20.97 3.06
N TRP A 66 1.29 21.47 1.95
CA TRP A 66 0.09 20.93 1.33
C TRP A 66 0.19 21.06 -0.19
N SER A 67 -0.08 19.98 -0.92
CA SER A 67 -0.17 19.98 -2.38
C SER A 67 -1.55 19.54 -2.82
N ALA A 68 -2.12 20.23 -3.81
CA ALA A 68 -3.47 19.94 -4.30
C ALA A 68 -3.55 18.68 -5.18
N THR A 69 -2.42 18.12 -5.62
CA THR A 69 -2.36 16.97 -6.54
C THR A 69 -2.20 15.61 -5.86
N LEU A 70 -1.87 15.57 -4.57
CA LEU A 70 -1.80 14.36 -3.75
C LEU A 70 -2.47 14.70 -2.43
N SER A 71 -3.61 14.09 -2.12
CA SER A 71 -4.44 14.43 -0.95
C SER A 71 -3.86 13.98 0.39
N SER A 72 -2.56 14.15 0.62
CA SER A 72 -1.91 13.97 1.92
C SER A 72 -1.16 15.25 2.29
N GLY A 73 -1.64 15.92 3.34
CA GLY A 73 -0.82 16.90 4.05
C GLY A 73 0.27 16.17 4.82
N GLY A 74 1.51 16.64 4.75
CA GLY A 74 2.65 16.05 5.42
C GLY A 74 3.41 17.08 6.26
N ARG A 75 3.95 16.63 7.40
CA ARG A 75 4.85 17.41 8.27
C ARG A 75 6.22 16.74 8.22
N ILE A 76 7.25 17.48 7.81
CA ILE A 76 8.62 16.95 7.78
C ILE A 76 9.38 17.49 9.01
N TRP A 77 10.05 16.59 9.72
CA TRP A 77 11.06 16.89 10.74
C TRP A 77 12.44 16.50 10.20
N PRO A 78 13.21 17.42 9.62
CA PRO A 78 14.49 17.06 9.05
C PRO A 78 15.54 16.99 10.16
N LEU A 79 15.75 15.82 10.78
CA LEU A 79 16.81 15.63 11.79
C LEU A 79 17.32 14.18 11.86
N ARG A 80 18.24 13.83 10.95
CA ARG A 80 19.48 13.07 11.20
C ARG A 80 20.26 12.91 9.89
N PHE A 81 20.65 14.01 9.26
CA PHE A 81 21.74 13.96 8.27
C PHE A 81 22.75 15.04 8.59
N LEU A 82 23.86 14.55 9.14
CA LEU A 82 25.21 15.08 9.29
C LEU A 82 25.65 14.79 10.73
N LEU A 83 26.58 13.84 10.87
CA LEU A 83 27.30 13.54 12.10
C LEU A 83 27.61 14.82 12.88
N GLN A 84 27.30 14.79 14.18
CA GLN A 84 27.57 15.84 15.17
C GLN A 84 26.68 17.09 15.05
N GLY A 85 25.48 16.98 15.65
CA GLY A 85 24.66 18.12 16.01
C GLY A 85 25.43 19.10 16.91
N SER A 86 26.07 20.09 16.30
CA SER A 86 26.37 21.32 16.99
C SER A 86 26.27 22.51 16.04
N PRO A 87 25.57 23.59 16.45
CA PRO A 87 25.64 24.92 15.81
C PRO A 87 27.09 25.45 15.65
N MET A 88 28.06 24.76 16.25
CA MET A 88 29.50 24.99 16.09
C MET A 88 29.99 24.92 14.64
N VAL A 89 29.37 24.16 13.72
CA VAL A 89 29.81 24.13 12.31
C VAL A 89 29.58 25.50 11.64
N LEU A 90 28.47 26.18 11.95
CA LEU A 90 28.22 27.55 11.50
C LEU A 90 29.16 28.57 12.18
N LEU A 91 29.49 28.35 13.46
CA LEU A 91 30.48 29.15 14.19
C LEU A 91 31.93 28.93 13.70
N ALA A 92 32.24 27.75 13.14
CA ALA A 92 33.56 27.41 12.59
C ALA A 92 33.74 27.87 11.14
N LEU A 93 32.67 27.90 10.33
CA LEU A 93 32.73 28.25 8.90
C LEU A 93 32.73 29.77 8.64
N GLY A 94 32.07 30.57 9.48
CA GLY A 94 32.07 32.03 9.37
C GLY A 94 33.47 32.66 9.40
N PRO A 95 34.35 32.29 10.35
CA PRO A 95 35.73 32.78 10.42
C PRO A 95 36.62 32.35 9.26
N VAL A 96 36.39 31.16 8.68
CA VAL A 96 37.14 30.67 7.51
C VAL A 96 36.79 31.47 6.26
N ALA A 97 35.51 31.74 6.04
CA ALA A 97 35.02 32.59 4.95
C ALA A 97 35.49 34.05 5.11
N ALA A 98 35.45 34.60 6.32
CA ALA A 98 35.94 35.94 6.61
C ALA A 98 37.48 36.06 6.44
N GLY A 99 38.24 35.04 6.86
CA GLY A 99 39.69 34.97 6.70
C GLY A 99 40.14 34.87 5.25
N LEU A 100 39.45 34.06 4.44
CA LEU A 100 39.70 33.93 3.00
C LEU A 100 39.39 35.24 2.25
N THR A 101 38.29 35.90 2.59
CA THR A 101 37.86 37.16 1.97
C THR A 101 38.80 38.32 2.37
N ALA A 102 39.22 38.42 3.62
CA ALA A 102 40.19 39.41 4.08
C ALA A 102 41.61 39.16 3.52
N GLY A 103 42.00 37.88 3.34
CA GLY A 103 43.26 37.47 2.72
C GLY A 103 43.34 37.85 1.23
N LEU A 104 42.23 37.72 0.51
CA LEU A 104 42.10 38.17 -0.89
C LEU A 104 42.19 39.70 -1.03
N LEU A 105 41.71 40.46 -0.03
CA LEU A 105 41.64 41.93 -0.07
C LEU A 105 42.90 42.66 0.45
N THR A 106 43.83 42.00 1.14
CA THR A 106 44.96 42.68 1.83
C THR A 106 46.38 42.28 1.39
N ARG A 107 46.56 41.35 0.43
CA ARG A 107 47.88 40.97 -0.16
C ARG A 107 49.00 40.70 0.87
N GLY A 108 48.70 40.03 1.98
CA GLY A 108 49.69 39.65 3.00
C GLY A 108 49.40 38.28 3.62
N ARG A 109 49.67 37.19 2.88
CA ARG A 109 49.20 35.82 3.18
C ARG A 109 49.70 35.20 4.50
N ALA A 110 50.83 35.61 5.06
CA ALA A 110 51.50 34.81 6.11
C ALA A 110 51.08 35.13 7.57
N ARG A 111 50.61 36.35 7.87
CA ARG A 111 50.35 36.77 9.27
C ARG A 111 48.92 36.52 9.75
N LEU A 112 47.98 36.30 8.83
CA LEU A 112 46.57 36.05 9.15
C LEU A 112 46.26 34.56 9.38
N LEU A 113 46.94 33.65 8.68
CA LEU A 113 46.83 32.20 8.94
C LEU A 113 47.20 31.84 10.39
N ALA A 114 48.14 32.56 11.01
CA ALA A 114 48.54 32.34 12.39
C ALA A 114 47.48 32.75 13.42
N ALA A 115 46.70 33.82 13.14
CA ALA A 115 45.61 34.25 14.01
C ALA A 115 44.39 33.32 13.90
N SER A 116 44.09 32.83 12.69
CA SER A 116 43.03 31.85 12.45
C SER A 116 43.35 30.49 13.07
N ALA A 117 44.61 30.05 13.00
CA ALA A 117 45.07 28.81 13.60
C ALA A 117 45.02 28.87 15.13
N GLY A 118 45.47 29.98 15.74
CA GLY A 118 45.45 30.14 17.21
C GLY A 118 44.05 30.09 17.83
N TYR A 119 43.01 30.54 17.12
CA TYR A 119 41.63 30.50 17.63
C TYR A 119 40.98 29.11 17.48
N ALA A 120 41.29 28.38 16.41
CA ALA A 120 40.87 26.98 16.27
C ALA A 120 41.42 26.13 17.41
N THR A 121 42.69 26.32 17.80
CA THR A 121 43.30 25.56 18.90
C THR A 121 42.66 25.85 20.26
N VAL A 122 42.23 27.08 20.53
CA VAL A 122 41.59 27.46 21.81
C VAL A 122 40.18 26.87 21.92
N ILE A 123 39.40 26.82 20.83
CA ILE A 123 38.06 26.18 20.85
C ILE A 123 38.17 24.67 21.02
N THR A 124 39.10 24.01 20.33
CA THR A 124 39.31 22.57 20.49
C THR A 124 39.77 22.22 21.91
N ALA A 125 40.62 23.06 22.52
CA ALA A 125 41.07 22.89 23.90
C ALA A 125 39.99 23.17 24.95
N THR A 126 39.05 24.09 24.68
CA THR A 126 37.96 24.39 25.63
C THR A 126 36.85 23.34 25.56
N ALA A 127 36.57 22.79 24.37
CA ALA A 127 35.59 21.71 24.19
C ALA A 127 36.04 20.39 24.84
N THR A 128 37.35 20.10 24.85
CA THR A 128 37.91 18.90 25.50
C THR A 128 37.87 18.98 27.04
N VAL A 129 37.91 20.17 27.63
CA VAL A 129 37.87 20.31 29.11
C VAL A 129 36.46 20.09 29.68
N THR A 130 35.39 20.36 28.93
CA THR A 130 34.00 20.05 29.34
C THR A 130 33.61 18.57 29.18
N ALA A 131 34.39 17.77 28.45
CA ALA A 131 34.13 16.34 28.23
C ALA A 131 34.71 15.42 29.33
N ALA A 132 35.37 15.98 30.35
CA ALA A 132 35.92 15.23 31.46
C ALA A 132 35.07 15.39 32.73
N VAL A 133 33.79 15.02 32.69
CA VAL A 133 32.95 14.86 33.88
C VAL A 133 32.14 13.57 33.76
N ALA A 134 32.58 12.56 34.54
CA ALA A 134 32.03 11.24 34.89
C ALA A 134 31.14 10.44 33.89
N PRO A 135 31.40 9.13 33.72
CA PRO A 135 30.61 8.28 32.82
C PRO A 135 29.21 8.04 33.39
N GLY A 136 28.16 8.41 32.64
CA GLY A 136 26.79 8.00 32.97
C GLY A 136 25.65 8.85 32.41
N GLU A 137 25.85 10.14 32.09
CA GLU A 137 24.76 11.01 31.62
C GLU A 137 25.20 11.93 30.47
N LEU A 138 24.44 11.93 29.36
CA LEU A 138 24.64 12.82 28.22
C LEU A 138 24.40 14.28 28.64
N ALA A 139 25.47 15.04 28.87
CA ALA A 139 25.39 16.49 28.95
C ALA A 139 25.08 17.06 27.55
N THR A 140 23.91 17.68 27.38
CA THR A 140 23.55 18.38 26.14
C THR A 140 23.97 19.84 26.20
N VAL A 141 24.85 20.27 25.29
CA VAL A 141 25.17 21.68 25.06
C VAL A 141 24.36 22.15 23.85
N SER A 142 23.37 23.02 24.05
CA SER A 142 22.60 23.64 22.97
C SER A 142 22.74 25.16 23.00
N THR A 143 23.05 25.76 21.85
CA THR A 143 22.99 27.21 21.63
C THR A 143 21.90 27.48 20.59
N PRO A 144 20.86 28.28 20.89
CA PRO A 144 19.80 28.56 19.93
C PRO A 144 20.34 29.18 18.63
N TRP A 145 19.90 28.66 17.48
CA TRP A 145 20.39 29.07 16.15
C TRP A 145 20.32 30.59 15.85
N PRO A 146 19.34 31.37 16.35
CA PRO A 146 19.32 32.82 16.10
C PRO A 146 20.50 33.53 16.78
N ILE A 147 20.93 33.04 17.94
CA ILE A 147 22.06 33.59 18.69
C ILE A 147 23.36 33.25 17.96
N ALA A 148 23.51 32.01 17.48
CA ALA A 148 24.67 31.60 16.68
C ALA A 148 24.80 32.41 15.38
N PHE A 149 23.67 32.66 14.69
CA PHE A 149 23.64 33.44 13.44
C PHE A 149 23.98 34.92 13.67
N VAL A 150 23.44 35.54 14.72
CA VAL A 150 23.74 36.94 15.08
C VAL A 150 25.20 37.10 15.49
N LEU A 151 25.76 36.15 16.24
CA LEU A 151 27.17 36.16 16.64
C LEU A 151 28.10 36.01 15.42
N ALA A 152 27.75 35.16 14.44
CA ALA A 152 28.52 35.01 13.20
C ALA A 152 28.50 36.30 12.35
N LEU A 153 27.34 36.96 12.22
CA LEU A 153 27.22 38.24 11.51
C LEU A 153 27.96 39.38 12.22
N ALA A 154 27.84 39.48 13.55
CA ALA A 154 28.56 40.46 14.35
C ALA A 154 30.08 40.27 14.22
N TRP A 155 30.54 39.02 14.14
CA TRP A 155 31.95 38.69 13.97
C TRP A 155 32.48 39.05 12.57
N CYS A 156 31.74 38.74 11.51
CA CYS A 156 32.08 39.17 10.15
C CYS A 156 32.18 40.70 10.04
N PHE A 157 31.28 41.43 10.73
CA PHE A 157 31.30 42.89 10.77
C PHE A 157 32.51 43.44 11.56
N ALA A 158 32.84 42.82 12.70
CA ALA A 158 33.99 43.19 13.52
C ALA A 158 35.33 42.93 12.80
N VAL A 159 35.48 41.81 12.08
CA VAL A 159 36.69 41.48 11.30
C VAL A 159 36.83 42.42 10.09
N GLY A 160 35.73 42.81 9.44
CA GLY A 160 35.73 43.84 8.39
C GLY A 160 36.22 45.21 8.89
N LEU A 161 35.80 45.60 10.10
CA LEU A 161 36.26 46.83 10.75
C LEU A 161 37.72 46.74 11.24
N ALA A 162 38.13 45.59 11.80
CA ALA A 162 39.49 45.35 12.27
C ALA A 162 40.51 45.26 11.13
N GLY A 163 40.14 44.68 9.98
CA GLY A 163 40.98 44.63 8.77
C GLY A 163 41.25 46.02 8.18
N GLN A 164 40.33 46.97 8.35
CA GLN A 164 40.53 48.39 8.00
C GLN A 164 41.39 49.11 9.05
N ALA A 165 41.21 48.82 10.35
CA ALA A 165 42.01 49.39 11.44
C ALA A 165 43.48 48.90 11.45
N ALA A 166 43.73 47.65 11.01
CA ALA A 166 45.06 47.05 10.92
C ALA A 166 45.97 47.71 9.88
N ARG A 167 45.44 48.56 8.98
CA ARG A 167 46.27 49.45 8.14
C ARG A 167 46.88 50.63 8.91
N ARG A 168 46.52 50.87 10.19
CA ARG A 168 46.98 52.05 10.94
C ARG A 168 47.47 51.82 12.38
N VAL A 169 47.31 50.64 13.01
CA VAL A 169 47.76 50.42 14.40
C VAL A 169 48.53 49.10 14.54
N LYS A 170 49.72 49.15 15.17
CA LYS A 170 50.55 47.96 15.45
C LYS A 170 49.82 47.02 16.42
N VAL A 171 49.71 45.76 15.98
CA VAL A 171 48.89 44.67 16.52
C VAL A 171 49.47 44.12 17.82
N VAL A 172 48.88 44.46 18.97
CA VAL A 172 48.93 43.66 20.22
C VAL A 172 47.63 43.81 21.02
N ALA A 173 46.96 44.98 20.97
CA ALA A 173 45.79 45.26 21.83
C ALA A 173 44.46 44.61 21.38
N ALA A 174 44.31 44.20 20.11
CA ALA A 174 43.05 43.66 19.60
C ALA A 174 42.72 42.24 20.12
N GLY A 175 43.74 41.46 20.49
CA GLY A 175 43.54 40.11 21.04
C GLY A 175 42.97 40.10 22.47
N ALA A 176 43.25 41.16 23.25
CA ALA A 176 42.84 41.23 24.65
C ALA A 176 41.35 41.58 24.83
N ALA A 177 40.77 42.39 23.93
CA ALA A 177 39.37 42.80 24.02
C ALA A 177 38.39 41.65 23.72
N VAL A 178 38.80 40.69 22.88
CA VAL A 178 37.97 39.54 22.47
C VAL A 178 37.92 38.47 23.57
N LEU A 179 39.02 38.29 24.32
CA LEU A 179 39.06 37.34 25.45
C LEU A 179 38.17 37.76 26.62
N LEU A 180 38.05 39.07 26.88
CA LEU A 180 37.32 39.60 28.04
C LEU A 180 35.79 39.41 27.91
N ILE A 181 35.25 39.50 26.69
CA ILE A 181 33.81 39.34 26.44
C ILE A 181 33.38 37.87 26.58
N ALA A 182 34.25 36.92 26.24
CA ALA A 182 33.98 35.49 26.37
C ALA A 182 33.96 35.02 27.84
N GLN A 183 34.84 35.58 28.70
CA GLN A 183 34.87 35.23 30.13
C GLN A 183 33.65 35.74 30.92
N LEU A 184 33.07 36.88 30.53
CA LEU A 184 31.90 37.46 31.19
C LEU A 184 30.59 36.68 30.97
N SER A 185 30.56 35.73 30.02
CA SER A 185 29.35 34.97 29.67
C SER A 185 29.21 33.65 30.45
N VAL A 186 30.25 33.22 31.18
CA VAL A 186 30.34 31.87 31.77
C VAL A 186 30.13 31.87 33.29
N SER A 187 29.95 33.02 33.93
CA SER A 187 29.73 33.11 35.38
C SER A 187 28.26 33.38 35.71
N GLY A 188 27.47 32.31 35.84
CA GLY A 188 26.07 32.40 36.28
C GLY A 188 25.39 31.08 36.66
N SER A 189 26.03 30.33 37.57
CA SER A 189 25.43 29.65 38.73
C SER A 189 24.82 28.25 38.57
N ALA A 190 25.56 27.28 39.11
CA ALA A 190 25.07 25.98 39.53
C ALA A 190 24.07 26.11 40.69
N VAL A 191 22.96 25.38 40.65
CA VAL A 191 22.07 25.19 41.81
C VAL A 191 22.00 23.70 42.12
N ALA A 192 22.34 23.41 43.38
CA ALA A 192 22.49 22.10 43.97
C ALA A 192 21.18 21.32 44.11
N ALA A 193 21.29 19.99 44.07
CA ALA A 193 20.21 19.07 44.44
C ALA A 193 19.97 19.05 45.96
N PRO A 194 18.73 18.78 46.41
CA PRO A 194 18.46 18.20 47.72
C PRO A 194 17.91 16.76 47.63
N PRO A 195 17.89 16.01 48.76
CA PRO A 195 18.03 14.55 48.77
C PRO A 195 16.71 13.77 48.81
N ALA A 196 16.80 12.47 48.49
CA ALA A 196 15.73 11.49 48.65
C ALA A 196 15.28 11.34 50.12
N LYS A 197 13.95 11.32 50.35
CA LYS A 197 13.25 10.36 51.24
C LYS A 197 11.72 10.51 51.23
N ALA A 198 11.07 9.38 50.95
CA ALA A 198 9.85 8.81 51.55
C ALA A 198 8.62 9.70 51.81
N ARG A 199 7.44 9.27 51.32
CA ARG A 199 6.42 8.58 52.15
C ARG A 199 5.10 8.32 51.41
N THR A 200 4.60 7.11 51.69
CA THR A 200 3.20 6.72 51.97
C THR A 200 2.14 6.75 50.87
N GLU A 201 1.67 5.53 50.63
CA GLU A 201 0.36 5.11 50.11
C GLU A 201 -0.82 5.97 50.61
N LEU A 202 -1.79 6.20 49.71
CA LEU A 202 -3.21 6.27 50.06
C LEU A 202 -4.00 5.46 49.01
N PRO A 203 -4.94 4.60 49.44
CA PRO A 203 -5.64 3.66 48.58
C PRO A 203 -6.89 4.32 47.98
N VAL A 204 -7.06 4.19 46.66
CA VAL A 204 -8.38 4.33 46.05
C VAL A 204 -8.61 3.07 45.23
N THR A 205 -9.18 2.06 45.88
CA THR A 205 -9.97 1.05 45.20
C THR A 205 -11.21 1.72 44.65
N MET A 206 -11.26 1.99 43.34
CA MET A 206 -12.49 1.94 42.55
C MET A 206 -12.10 1.49 41.14
N ALA A 207 -12.75 0.42 40.69
CA ALA A 207 -12.58 -0.23 39.41
C ALA A 207 -12.49 0.78 38.26
N ALA A 208 -11.31 0.86 37.62
CA ALA A 208 -11.24 1.40 36.27
C ALA A 208 -11.88 0.34 35.36
N ALA A 209 -13.10 0.61 34.91
CA ALA A 209 -13.53 0.08 33.63
C ALA A 209 -12.43 0.48 32.64
N GLY A 210 -11.65 -0.49 32.18
CA GLY A 210 -10.69 -0.27 31.10
C GLY A 210 -11.42 0.32 29.90
N PRO A 211 -10.71 0.99 28.97
CA PRO A 211 -11.26 1.18 27.63
C PRO A 211 -11.79 -0.19 27.17
N PRO A 212 -13.01 -0.28 26.61
CA PRO A 212 -13.53 -1.57 26.19
C PRO A 212 -12.51 -2.20 25.25
N GLU A 213 -12.13 -3.44 25.55
CA GLU A 213 -11.41 -4.29 24.60
C GLU A 213 -12.06 -4.11 23.22
N PRO A 214 -11.28 -3.97 22.13
CA PRO A 214 -11.84 -4.15 20.80
C PRO A 214 -12.54 -5.51 20.79
N ALA A 215 -13.83 -5.51 20.46
CA ALA A 215 -14.65 -6.70 20.58
C ALA A 215 -13.99 -7.86 19.81
N PRO A 216 -13.85 -9.05 20.43
CA PRO A 216 -13.13 -10.16 19.83
C PRO A 216 -13.75 -10.53 18.47
N VAL A 217 -12.91 -11.01 17.55
CA VAL A 217 -13.32 -11.67 16.31
C VAL A 217 -14.38 -12.72 16.66
N GLY A 218 -15.66 -12.37 16.45
CA GLY A 218 -16.78 -13.18 16.98
C GLY A 218 -18.00 -12.40 17.48
N TYR A 219 -17.88 -11.10 17.81
CA TYR A 219 -19.00 -10.33 18.40
C TYR A 219 -20.23 -10.16 17.49
N PHE A 220 -21.38 -10.66 17.95
CA PHE A 220 -22.70 -10.30 17.42
C PHE A 220 -23.35 -9.27 18.36
N ARG A 221 -24.06 -8.28 17.80
CA ARG A 221 -24.85 -7.36 18.63
C ARG A 221 -25.92 -8.14 19.41
N PRO A 222 -26.33 -7.65 20.60
CA PRO A 222 -27.38 -8.30 21.39
C PRO A 222 -28.64 -8.57 20.56
N GLY A 223 -29.18 -9.80 20.65
CA GLY A 223 -30.37 -10.21 19.91
C GLY A 223 -30.10 -10.86 18.55
N VAL A 224 -28.90 -10.72 17.98
CA VAL A 224 -28.57 -11.29 16.67
C VAL A 224 -28.39 -12.81 16.77
N THR A 225 -27.69 -13.31 17.80
CA THR A 225 -27.49 -14.75 18.01
C THR A 225 -28.82 -15.49 18.19
N GLU A 226 -29.75 -14.94 18.98
CA GLU A 226 -31.08 -15.52 19.15
C GLU A 226 -31.90 -15.46 17.85
N ALA A 227 -31.74 -14.40 17.06
CA ALA A 227 -32.41 -14.28 15.77
C ALA A 227 -31.87 -15.29 14.74
N LEU A 228 -30.56 -15.53 14.71
CA LEU A 228 -29.93 -16.55 13.88
C LEU A 228 -30.41 -17.96 14.24
N ALA A 229 -30.52 -18.27 15.54
CA ALA A 229 -31.07 -19.55 15.99
C ALA A 229 -32.52 -19.79 15.51
N LYS A 230 -33.36 -18.74 15.49
CA LYS A 230 -34.76 -18.85 15.02
C LYS A 230 -34.89 -19.21 13.54
N VAL A 231 -33.88 -18.90 12.73
CA VAL A 231 -33.86 -19.22 11.29
C VAL A 231 -33.02 -20.46 10.97
N GLY A 232 -32.72 -21.28 11.97
CA GLY A 232 -32.06 -22.58 11.80
C GLY A 232 -30.53 -22.54 11.83
N VAL A 233 -29.93 -21.44 12.31
CA VAL A 233 -28.47 -21.32 12.47
C VAL A 233 -28.10 -21.59 13.93
N SER A 234 -27.98 -22.87 14.29
CA SER A 234 -27.36 -23.29 15.55
C SER A 234 -25.83 -23.27 15.41
N HIS A 235 -25.09 -22.72 16.39
CA HIS A 235 -23.61 -22.55 16.43
C HIS A 235 -23.01 -21.27 15.81
N ALA A 236 -23.76 -20.17 15.75
CA ALA A 236 -23.25 -18.87 15.27
C ALA A 236 -22.11 -18.27 16.13
N ALA A 237 -21.97 -18.69 17.40
CA ALA A 237 -20.97 -18.17 18.34
C ALA A 237 -19.52 -18.64 18.06
N ASP A 238 -19.34 -19.71 17.28
CA ASP A 238 -18.05 -20.42 17.17
C ASP A 238 -17.21 -20.02 15.97
N GLY A 239 -17.63 -19.00 15.19
CA GLY A 239 -16.84 -18.52 14.04
C GLY A 239 -16.57 -19.60 12.99
N ALA A 240 -17.44 -19.71 11.98
CA ALA A 240 -17.22 -20.49 10.76
C ALA A 240 -17.32 -22.03 10.85
N LYS A 241 -18.32 -22.57 11.57
CA LYS A 241 -18.92 -23.86 11.18
C LYS A 241 -20.28 -23.64 10.53
N ILE A 242 -20.26 -23.48 9.21
CA ILE A 242 -21.42 -23.74 8.35
C ILE A 242 -21.76 -25.22 8.54
N ALA A 243 -22.91 -25.50 9.13
CA ALA A 243 -23.42 -26.84 9.31
C ALA A 243 -23.73 -27.41 7.91
N ALA A 244 -22.84 -28.28 7.40
CA ALA A 244 -22.99 -29.00 6.13
C ALA A 244 -24.30 -29.85 6.06
N ASP A 245 -24.98 -29.95 7.19
CA ASP A 245 -26.19 -30.69 7.49
C ASP A 245 -27.49 -29.86 7.38
N THR A 246 -27.45 -28.52 7.36
CA THR A 246 -28.67 -27.68 7.28
C THR A 246 -28.84 -26.87 5.98
N GLY A 247 -27.80 -26.69 5.19
CA GLY A 247 -27.86 -25.95 3.92
C GLY A 247 -27.96 -24.42 4.05
N VAL A 248 -27.63 -23.87 5.22
CA VAL A 248 -27.64 -22.42 5.53
C VAL A 248 -26.21 -21.86 5.50
N THR A 249 -26.01 -20.76 4.76
CA THR A 249 -24.75 -20.02 4.60
C THR A 249 -24.91 -18.58 5.09
N MET A 250 -23.87 -18.02 5.73
CA MET A 250 -23.92 -16.67 6.29
C MET A 250 -22.56 -15.97 6.16
N ALA A 251 -22.60 -14.69 5.79
CA ALA A 251 -21.49 -13.74 5.92
C ALA A 251 -21.82 -12.72 7.01
N LYS A 252 -20.80 -12.27 7.73
CA LYS A 252 -20.92 -11.37 8.88
C LYS A 252 -20.16 -10.07 8.62
N ASP A 253 -20.73 -8.95 9.08
CA ASP A 253 -20.01 -7.70 9.24
C ASP A 253 -19.28 -7.70 10.61
N PRO A 254 -17.94 -7.76 10.66
CA PRO A 254 -17.22 -7.78 11.93
C PRO A 254 -17.34 -6.46 12.71
N TRP A 255 -17.66 -5.35 12.03
CA TRP A 255 -17.72 -4.01 12.61
C TRP A 255 -19.14 -3.64 13.07
N LEU A 256 -20.16 -3.97 12.27
CA LEU A 256 -21.55 -3.76 12.63
C LEU A 256 -22.11 -4.86 13.53
N GLY A 257 -21.51 -6.05 13.55
CA GLY A 257 -21.94 -7.16 14.40
C GLY A 257 -23.29 -7.74 14.00
N VAL A 258 -23.60 -7.72 12.69
CA VAL A 258 -24.82 -8.26 12.05
C VAL A 258 -24.44 -9.14 10.85
N PRO A 259 -25.31 -10.06 10.39
CA PRO A 259 -25.10 -10.76 9.13
C PRO A 259 -25.21 -9.79 7.94
N THR A 260 -24.24 -9.81 7.02
CA THR A 260 -24.30 -9.08 5.72
C THR A 260 -25.04 -9.88 4.65
N MET A 261 -24.94 -11.20 4.73
CA MET A 261 -25.67 -12.13 3.88
C MET A 261 -26.07 -13.35 4.70
N LEU A 262 -27.28 -13.84 4.49
CA LEU A 262 -27.78 -15.03 5.16
C LEU A 262 -28.71 -15.78 4.22
N SER A 263 -28.34 -16.99 3.79
CA SER A 263 -29.28 -17.90 3.15
C SER A 263 -30.11 -18.62 4.21
N MET A 264 -31.34 -18.95 3.88
CA MET A 264 -32.26 -19.61 4.80
C MET A 264 -33.43 -20.22 4.03
N GLN A 265 -34.23 -21.01 4.73
CA GLN A 265 -35.57 -21.36 4.27
C GLN A 265 -36.57 -20.90 5.33
N SER A 266 -37.12 -19.70 5.15
CA SER A 266 -38.08 -19.12 6.09
C SER A 266 -39.40 -18.81 5.39
N PRO A 267 -40.57 -19.18 5.95
CA PRO A 267 -41.84 -18.74 5.41
C PRO A 267 -41.92 -17.21 5.38
N ALA A 268 -42.21 -16.63 4.22
CA ALA A 268 -42.31 -15.17 4.06
C ALA A 268 -43.51 -14.55 4.83
N GLY A 269 -44.44 -15.39 5.31
CA GLY A 269 -45.63 -14.94 6.03
C GLY A 269 -46.61 -14.16 5.15
N LYS A 270 -47.23 -13.13 5.72
CA LYS A 270 -48.23 -12.28 5.06
C LYS A 270 -47.59 -11.33 4.03
N ASP A 271 -46.49 -10.69 4.42
CA ASP A 271 -45.72 -9.74 3.62
C ASP A 271 -44.31 -9.59 4.19
N VAL A 272 -43.39 -9.05 3.37
CA VAL A 272 -41.96 -8.94 3.71
C VAL A 272 -41.72 -7.98 4.88
N LYS A 273 -42.50 -6.92 5.03
CA LYS A 273 -42.37 -5.98 6.16
C LYS A 273 -42.70 -6.66 7.49
N SER A 274 -43.77 -7.45 7.52
CA SER A 274 -44.14 -8.25 8.69
C SER A 274 -43.07 -9.29 9.01
N TRP A 275 -42.48 -9.91 7.99
CA TRP A 275 -41.35 -10.82 8.14
C TRP A 275 -40.11 -10.12 8.72
N LEU A 276 -39.76 -8.93 8.22
CA LEU A 276 -38.64 -8.13 8.74
C LEU A 276 -38.85 -7.73 10.20
N ARG A 277 -40.08 -7.39 10.62
CA ARG A 277 -40.38 -7.13 12.05
C ARG A 277 -40.22 -8.36 12.92
N ALA A 278 -40.69 -9.51 12.44
CA ALA A 278 -40.56 -10.78 13.17
C ALA A 278 -39.09 -11.21 13.32
N ASN A 279 -38.24 -10.82 12.37
CA ASN A 279 -36.82 -11.14 12.32
C ASN A 279 -35.92 -9.92 12.57
N ALA A 280 -36.43 -8.90 13.28
CA ALA A 280 -35.75 -7.63 13.48
C ALA A 280 -34.37 -7.75 14.15
N GLY A 281 -34.19 -8.79 14.96
CA GLY A 281 -32.90 -9.13 15.58
C GLY A 281 -31.79 -9.44 14.57
N LEU A 282 -32.10 -9.89 13.34
CA LEU A 282 -31.09 -10.08 12.28
C LEU A 282 -30.45 -8.76 11.83
N LEU A 283 -31.13 -7.64 12.03
CA LEU A 283 -30.65 -6.29 11.70
C LEU A 283 -30.15 -5.55 12.95
N ALA A 284 -30.13 -6.20 14.13
CA ALA A 284 -29.89 -5.59 15.42
C ALA A 284 -30.75 -4.32 15.68
N ALA A 285 -31.99 -4.33 15.20
CA ALA A 285 -32.91 -3.20 15.29
C ALA A 285 -34.19 -3.60 16.04
N LYS A 286 -34.79 -2.66 16.80
CA LYS A 286 -36.07 -2.90 17.48
C LYS A 286 -37.26 -2.91 16.52
N ASP A 287 -37.29 -1.96 15.59
CA ASP A 287 -38.25 -1.91 14.48
C ASP A 287 -37.53 -1.39 13.23
N PRO A 288 -36.90 -2.30 12.44
CA PRO A 288 -36.20 -1.89 11.23
C PRO A 288 -37.14 -1.28 10.20
N VAL A 289 -38.42 -1.70 10.17
CA VAL A 289 -39.39 -1.23 9.18
C VAL A 289 -39.70 0.26 9.35
N ALA A 290 -39.62 0.80 10.57
CA ALA A 290 -39.76 2.25 10.80
C ALA A 290 -38.65 3.07 10.11
N GLN A 291 -37.50 2.45 9.85
CA GLN A 291 -36.35 3.06 9.19
C GLN A 291 -36.15 2.58 7.76
N LEU A 292 -37.06 1.76 7.20
CA LEU A 292 -36.90 1.18 5.87
C LEU A 292 -38.01 1.67 4.94
N THR A 293 -37.60 2.23 3.81
CA THR A 293 -38.49 2.54 2.68
C THR A 293 -38.30 1.51 1.59
N GLU A 294 -39.40 0.95 1.11
CA GLU A 294 -39.39 -0.02 0.02
C GLU A 294 -39.00 0.65 -1.29
N LEU A 295 -38.05 0.06 -2.00
CA LEU A 295 -37.61 0.53 -3.31
C LEU A 295 -38.52 -0.04 -4.41
N PRO A 296 -38.62 0.64 -5.57
CA PRO A 296 -39.36 0.13 -6.71
C PRO A 296 -38.91 -1.29 -7.09
N ALA A 297 -39.88 -2.11 -7.50
CA ALA A 297 -39.59 -3.46 -7.96
C ALA A 297 -38.60 -3.41 -9.15
N ARG A 298 -37.53 -4.22 -9.07
CA ARG A 298 -36.60 -4.42 -10.18
C ARG A 298 -37.27 -5.20 -11.31
N PRO A 299 -36.72 -5.18 -12.55
CA PRO A 299 -37.16 -6.08 -13.61
C PRO A 299 -37.22 -7.52 -13.11
N LYS A 300 -38.14 -8.31 -13.66
CA LYS A 300 -38.25 -9.73 -13.29
C LYS A 300 -36.90 -10.39 -13.47
N ASP A 301 -36.42 -10.97 -12.38
CA ASP A 301 -35.31 -11.89 -12.41
C ASP A 301 -35.57 -12.97 -13.49
N PRO A 302 -34.59 -13.32 -14.34
CA PRO A 302 -34.78 -14.30 -15.41
C PRO A 302 -35.27 -15.68 -14.93
N LEU A 303 -35.00 -16.03 -13.67
CA LEU A 303 -35.46 -17.28 -13.03
C LEU A 303 -36.82 -17.11 -12.32
N GLY A 304 -37.40 -15.92 -12.39
CA GLY A 304 -38.70 -15.57 -11.81
C GLY A 304 -38.67 -15.38 -10.29
N LEU A 305 -37.48 -15.35 -9.66
CA LEU A 305 -37.35 -15.07 -8.23
C LEU A 305 -37.83 -13.65 -7.91
N LYS A 306 -38.27 -13.46 -6.66
CA LYS A 306 -38.76 -12.16 -6.19
C LYS A 306 -37.72 -11.52 -5.27
N HIS A 307 -37.46 -10.25 -5.48
CA HIS A 307 -36.46 -9.50 -4.70
C HIS A 307 -37.07 -8.21 -4.19
N ASP A 308 -37.31 -8.16 -2.88
CA ASP A 308 -37.91 -7.01 -2.20
C ASP A 308 -36.77 -6.21 -1.56
N TRP A 309 -36.46 -5.04 -2.12
CA TRP A 309 -35.36 -4.18 -1.68
C TRP A 309 -35.89 -3.00 -0.86
N PHE A 310 -35.15 -2.66 0.19
CA PHE A 310 -35.47 -1.57 1.09
C PHE A 310 -34.23 -0.69 1.31
N GLN A 311 -34.45 0.62 1.38
CA GLN A 311 -33.46 1.64 1.69
C GLN A 311 -33.62 2.08 3.14
N GLN A 312 -32.54 2.05 3.93
CA GLN A 312 -32.56 2.65 5.27
C GLN A 312 -32.64 4.17 5.15
N GLN A 313 -33.45 4.79 6.02
CA GLN A 313 -33.63 6.22 6.13
C GLN A 313 -33.81 6.65 7.59
N VAL A 314 -33.38 7.87 7.91
CA VAL A 314 -33.66 8.52 9.20
C VAL A 314 -34.28 9.89 8.94
N GLY A 315 -35.46 10.15 9.51
CA GLY A 315 -36.18 11.40 9.28
C GLY A 315 -36.55 11.67 7.81
N GLY A 316 -36.68 10.62 6.99
CA GLY A 316 -36.95 10.72 5.55
C GLY A 316 -35.71 10.94 4.68
N VAL A 317 -34.51 11.00 5.27
CA VAL A 317 -33.24 11.12 4.53
C VAL A 317 -32.62 9.73 4.36
N PRO A 318 -32.26 9.30 3.14
CA PRO A 318 -31.64 8.00 2.92
C PRO A 318 -30.24 7.92 3.51
N VAL A 319 -29.88 6.74 4.04
CA VAL A 319 -28.55 6.44 4.56
C VAL A 319 -27.71 5.80 3.45
N TYR A 320 -26.55 6.37 3.16
CA TYR A 320 -25.65 5.88 2.12
C TYR A 320 -25.15 4.47 2.42
N GLY A 321 -25.11 3.60 1.40
CA GLY A 321 -24.68 2.20 1.52
C GLY A 321 -25.64 1.26 2.25
N ALA A 322 -26.67 1.77 2.93
CA ALA A 322 -27.50 0.99 3.84
C ALA A 322 -28.80 0.48 3.20
N ARG A 323 -28.73 -0.70 2.58
CA ARG A 323 -29.88 -1.38 1.95
C ARG A 323 -30.10 -2.79 2.50
N VAL A 324 -31.35 -3.22 2.46
CA VAL A 324 -31.79 -4.57 2.87
C VAL A 324 -32.53 -5.21 1.71
N GLY A 325 -32.12 -6.40 1.30
CA GLY A 325 -32.74 -7.21 0.25
C GLY A 325 -33.31 -8.51 0.82
N VAL A 326 -34.59 -8.77 0.57
CA VAL A 326 -35.23 -10.05 0.92
C VAL A 326 -35.53 -10.79 -0.37
N HIS A 327 -34.88 -11.94 -0.55
CA HIS A 327 -34.97 -12.73 -1.77
C HIS A 327 -35.87 -13.93 -1.53
N ARG A 328 -36.87 -14.10 -2.39
CA ARG A 328 -37.91 -15.12 -2.25
C ARG A 328 -38.00 -16.00 -3.49
N ASP A 329 -38.55 -17.19 -3.28
CA ASP A 329 -38.89 -18.09 -4.37
C ASP A 329 -39.82 -17.42 -5.40
N ALA A 330 -39.95 -18.02 -6.57
CA ALA A 330 -40.79 -17.47 -7.64
C ALA A 330 -42.27 -17.32 -7.25
N LYS A 331 -42.74 -18.08 -6.26
CA LYS A 331 -44.11 -17.96 -5.73
C LYS A 331 -44.22 -16.81 -4.70
N GLY A 332 -43.11 -16.33 -4.17
CA GLY A 332 -43.01 -15.34 -3.09
C GLY A 332 -43.36 -15.88 -1.71
N LYS A 333 -43.39 -17.22 -1.52
CA LYS A 333 -43.85 -17.85 -0.28
C LYS A 333 -42.72 -18.15 0.71
N THR A 334 -41.51 -18.35 0.19
CA THR A 334 -40.34 -18.69 0.99
C THR A 334 -39.28 -17.63 0.79
N VAL A 335 -38.73 -17.10 1.88
CA VAL A 335 -37.49 -16.32 1.90
C VAL A 335 -36.33 -17.31 1.79
N LEU A 336 -35.54 -17.14 0.73
CA LEU A 336 -34.37 -17.94 0.38
C LEU A 336 -33.08 -17.30 0.92
N SER A 337 -33.04 -15.97 0.98
CA SER A 337 -31.91 -15.25 1.53
C SER A 337 -32.24 -13.81 1.93
N LEU A 338 -31.38 -13.25 2.78
CA LEU A 338 -31.36 -11.87 3.25
C LEU A 338 -30.00 -11.25 2.93
N THR A 339 -29.97 -10.18 2.13
CA THR A 339 -28.83 -9.26 2.02
C THR A 339 -29.06 -8.10 2.97
N ASN A 340 -28.10 -7.76 3.82
CA ASN A 340 -28.31 -6.84 4.92
C ASN A 340 -27.11 -5.91 5.15
N ASN A 341 -27.25 -4.67 4.70
CA ASN A 341 -26.33 -3.57 5.03
C ASN A 341 -27.01 -2.55 5.95
N PHE A 342 -28.01 -2.96 6.73
CA PHE A 342 -28.65 -2.07 7.71
C PHE A 342 -27.62 -1.64 8.76
N ILE A 343 -27.56 -0.34 9.05
CA ILE A 343 -26.64 0.22 10.05
C ILE A 343 -27.40 0.40 11.38
N PRO A 344 -27.23 -0.50 12.36
CA PRO A 344 -27.84 -0.36 13.67
C PRO A 344 -27.24 0.81 14.46
N ASP A 345 -28.07 1.43 15.31
CA ASP A 345 -27.69 2.54 16.20
C ASP A 345 -27.02 3.72 15.47
N LEU A 346 -27.49 4.03 14.26
CA LEU A 346 -27.05 5.19 13.49
C LEU A 346 -27.46 6.51 14.18
N VAL A 347 -26.51 7.42 14.34
CA VAL A 347 -26.70 8.74 14.96
C VAL A 347 -26.42 9.84 13.92
N PRO A 348 -27.46 10.41 13.27
CA PRO A 348 -27.25 11.47 12.30
C PRO A 348 -26.86 12.80 12.96
N THR A 349 -25.96 13.56 12.34
CA THR A 349 -25.66 14.95 12.75
C THR A 349 -26.85 15.89 12.57
N GLY A 350 -27.77 15.53 11.67
CA GLY A 350 -29.05 16.20 11.45
C GLY A 350 -29.79 15.58 10.27
N THR A 351 -31.04 15.95 10.06
CA THR A 351 -31.87 15.48 8.91
C THR A 351 -32.44 16.63 8.08
N LYS A 352 -32.11 17.88 8.44
CA LYS A 352 -32.55 19.09 7.75
C LYS A 352 -31.33 19.88 7.31
N PRO A 353 -31.12 20.10 6.00
CA PRO A 353 -29.96 20.84 5.52
C PRO A 353 -30.11 22.33 5.84
N THR A 354 -29.00 22.99 6.18
CA THR A 354 -28.92 24.46 6.28
C THR A 354 -28.27 25.06 5.03
N LEU A 355 -27.44 24.29 4.33
CA LEU A 355 -26.91 24.60 3.00
C LEU A 355 -27.88 24.11 1.93
N ASP A 356 -28.27 24.97 0.98
CA ASP A 356 -29.10 24.56 -0.15
C ASP A 356 -28.31 23.79 -1.23
N ALA A 357 -29.01 23.01 -2.05
CA ALA A 357 -28.41 22.20 -3.11
C ALA A 357 -27.60 23.03 -4.14
N PRO A 358 -28.08 24.20 -4.61
CA PRO A 358 -27.27 25.05 -5.52
C PRO A 358 -25.96 25.54 -4.89
N SER A 359 -25.96 25.86 -3.60
CA SER A 359 -24.74 26.24 -2.88
C SER A 359 -23.79 25.07 -2.72
N ALA A 360 -24.30 23.84 -2.53
CA ALA A 360 -23.49 22.63 -2.55
C ALA A 360 -22.86 22.36 -3.92
N VAL A 361 -23.61 22.56 -5.03
CA VAL A 361 -23.07 22.52 -6.40
C VAL A 361 -21.98 23.56 -6.60
N THR A 362 -22.19 24.77 -6.09
CA THR A 362 -21.17 25.83 -6.16
C THR A 362 -19.91 25.45 -5.40
N ALA A 363 -20.04 24.81 -4.23
CA ALA A 363 -18.90 24.33 -3.46
C ALA A 363 -18.14 23.21 -4.19
N ALA A 364 -18.85 22.23 -4.77
CA ALA A 364 -18.25 21.18 -5.58
C ALA A 364 -17.57 21.72 -6.85
N GLY A 365 -18.18 22.69 -7.54
CA GLY A 365 -17.60 23.34 -8.71
C GLY A 365 -16.34 24.16 -8.42
N ARG A 366 -16.14 24.63 -7.18
CA ARG A 366 -14.86 25.23 -6.76
C ARG A 366 -13.75 24.19 -6.63
N ALA A 367 -14.09 22.97 -6.24
CA ALA A 367 -13.15 21.85 -6.16
C ALA A 367 -12.87 21.20 -7.53
N MET A 368 -13.77 21.39 -8.50
CA MET A 368 -13.58 20.96 -9.89
C MET A 368 -13.86 22.11 -10.87
N PRO A 369 -12.94 23.08 -11.00
CA PRO A 369 -13.15 24.25 -11.85
C PRO A 369 -13.41 23.88 -13.31
N GLY A 370 -14.44 24.47 -13.91
CA GLY A 370 -14.83 24.21 -15.30
C GLY A 370 -15.79 23.02 -15.48
N ALA A 371 -15.98 22.17 -14.47
CA ALA A 371 -16.97 21.12 -14.50
C ALA A 371 -18.39 21.67 -14.27
N LYS A 372 -19.39 20.99 -14.87
CA LYS A 372 -20.82 21.31 -14.73
C LYS A 372 -21.49 20.27 -13.84
N ALA A 373 -22.57 20.66 -13.17
CA ALA A 373 -23.37 19.70 -12.43
C ALA A 373 -23.96 18.66 -13.39
N GLY A 374 -23.85 17.38 -13.02
CA GLY A 374 -24.50 16.27 -13.70
C GLY A 374 -25.95 16.14 -13.27
N ALA A 375 -26.28 15.02 -12.60
CA ALA A 375 -27.60 14.82 -12.01
C ALA A 375 -27.91 15.83 -10.88
N ALA A 376 -29.19 15.97 -10.55
CA ALA A 376 -29.62 16.81 -9.44
C ALA A 376 -28.99 16.34 -8.11
N PRO A 377 -28.51 17.24 -7.24
CA PRO A 377 -27.92 16.86 -5.96
C PRO A 377 -28.90 16.07 -5.08
N GLU A 378 -28.39 15.01 -4.45
CA GLU A 378 -29.16 14.15 -3.56
C GLU A 378 -28.79 14.43 -2.10
N LEU A 379 -29.79 14.58 -1.22
CA LEU A 379 -29.54 14.70 0.21
C LEU A 379 -29.45 13.31 0.84
N LEU A 380 -28.39 13.03 1.58
CA LEU A 380 -28.18 11.74 2.22
C LEU A 380 -27.43 11.85 3.55
N LEU A 381 -27.51 10.79 4.35
CA LEU A 381 -26.68 10.58 5.53
C LEU A 381 -25.49 9.70 5.15
N LEU A 382 -24.28 10.25 5.26
CA LEU A 382 -23.03 9.52 5.04
C LEU A 382 -22.53 8.97 6.38
N PRO A 383 -22.62 7.65 6.63
CA PRO A 383 -22.13 7.05 7.85
C PRO A 383 -20.60 7.11 7.93
N ASP A 384 -20.08 7.31 9.14
CA ASP A 384 -18.67 7.12 9.46
C ASP A 384 -18.34 5.62 9.50
N GLU A 385 -17.04 5.29 9.51
CA GLU A 385 -16.60 3.90 9.66
C GLU A 385 -17.06 3.32 11.01
N PRO A 386 -17.72 2.15 11.02
CA PRO A 386 -18.26 1.57 12.24
C PRO A 386 -17.18 1.03 13.18
N ASP A 387 -17.32 1.32 14.47
CA ASP A 387 -16.49 0.79 15.55
C ASP A 387 -17.30 -0.26 16.35
N PRO A 388 -16.77 -1.48 16.63
CA PRO A 388 -17.56 -2.56 17.22
C PRO A 388 -18.21 -2.17 18.55
N GLY A 389 -19.52 -2.39 18.64
CA GLY A 389 -20.29 -2.11 19.86
C GLY A 389 -20.60 -0.62 20.10
N LYS A 390 -20.21 0.29 19.20
CA LYS A 390 -20.51 1.72 19.30
C LYS A 390 -21.63 2.15 18.35
N PRO A 391 -22.34 3.26 18.66
CA PRO A 391 -23.20 3.94 17.70
C PRO A 391 -22.40 4.48 16.51
N VAL A 392 -22.99 4.45 15.32
CA VAL A 392 -22.35 4.93 14.08
C VAL A 392 -22.81 6.35 13.80
N ALA A 393 -21.91 7.32 13.88
CA ALA A 393 -22.22 8.69 13.50
C ALA A 393 -22.47 8.79 11.98
N ALA A 394 -23.34 9.69 11.56
CA ALA A 394 -23.60 9.94 10.14
C ALA A 394 -23.74 11.41 9.82
N THR A 395 -22.93 11.90 8.88
CA THR A 395 -22.94 13.29 8.46
C THR A 395 -24.01 13.53 7.40
N LEU A 396 -24.87 14.54 7.59
CA LEU A 396 -25.79 14.99 6.55
C LEU A 396 -25.03 15.70 5.43
N VAL A 397 -25.12 15.18 4.20
CA VAL A 397 -24.40 15.72 3.04
C VAL A 397 -25.28 15.81 1.79
N TRP A 398 -24.91 16.72 0.91
CA TRP A 398 -25.34 16.72 -0.49
C TRP A 398 -24.35 15.90 -1.32
N ARG A 399 -24.84 14.87 -2.01
CA ARG A 399 -24.10 14.14 -3.04
C ARG A 399 -24.26 14.88 -4.36
N VAL A 400 -23.16 15.40 -4.89
CA VAL A 400 -23.12 16.28 -6.06
C VAL A 400 -22.19 15.67 -7.11
N THR A 401 -22.74 15.27 -8.25
CA THR A 401 -21.93 14.85 -9.39
C THR A 401 -21.49 16.06 -10.21
N MET A 402 -20.19 16.23 -10.39
CA MET A 402 -19.60 17.23 -11.29
C MET A 402 -18.99 16.52 -12.50
N VAL A 403 -19.18 17.05 -13.70
CA VAL A 403 -18.74 16.47 -14.97
C VAL A 403 -17.90 17.51 -15.72
N ALA A 404 -16.65 17.19 -16.01
CA ALA A 404 -15.77 18.01 -16.84
C ALA A 404 -16.13 17.87 -18.33
N ASP A 405 -15.68 18.83 -19.14
CA ASP A 405 -15.90 18.82 -20.59
C ASP A 405 -15.21 17.63 -21.28
N ASP A 406 -14.21 16.99 -20.65
CA ASP A 406 -13.53 15.77 -21.13
C ASP A 406 -14.23 14.46 -20.70
N GLY A 407 -15.42 14.56 -20.10
CA GLY A 407 -16.23 13.41 -19.67
C GLY A 407 -15.83 12.80 -18.33
N ARG A 408 -14.74 13.26 -17.69
CA ARG A 408 -14.46 12.84 -16.30
C ARG A 408 -15.53 13.36 -15.37
N SER A 409 -16.01 12.52 -14.47
CA SER A 409 -16.91 12.96 -13.42
C SER A 409 -16.34 12.70 -12.03
N THR A 410 -16.83 13.43 -11.04
CA THR A 410 -16.48 13.24 -9.64
C THR A 410 -17.71 13.54 -8.82
N VAL A 411 -18.06 12.62 -7.94
CA VAL A 411 -19.12 12.78 -6.96
C VAL A 411 -18.52 13.39 -5.70
N PHE A 412 -18.99 14.58 -5.33
CA PHE A 412 -18.60 15.27 -4.10
C PHE A 412 -19.70 15.11 -3.05
N TYR A 413 -19.30 14.81 -1.82
CA TYR A 413 -20.17 14.79 -0.65
C TYR A 413 -19.92 16.07 0.14
N VAL A 414 -20.85 17.03 0.02
CA VAL A 414 -20.73 18.37 0.61
C VAL A 414 -21.55 18.42 1.89
N ASP A 415 -20.91 18.78 3.01
CA ASP A 415 -21.55 18.92 4.32
C ASP A 415 -22.73 19.90 4.25
N ALA A 416 -23.94 19.36 4.47
CA ALA A 416 -25.18 20.08 4.29
C ALA A 416 -25.55 20.98 5.48
N LEU A 417 -24.74 20.97 6.56
CA LEU A 417 -24.93 21.80 7.75
C LEU A 417 -23.90 22.93 7.86
N SER A 418 -22.90 22.95 6.96
CA SER A 418 -21.80 23.92 6.94
C SER A 418 -21.84 24.84 5.71
N THR A 419 -20.84 25.72 5.55
CA THR A 419 -20.71 26.65 4.40
C THR A 419 -20.18 25.99 3.11
N GLY A 420 -20.35 24.67 2.95
CA GLY A 420 -19.93 23.94 1.75
C GLY A 420 -18.59 23.21 1.88
N ARG A 421 -18.26 22.72 3.08
CA ARG A 421 -17.09 21.85 3.29
C ARG A 421 -17.29 20.53 2.54
N ILE A 422 -16.31 20.11 1.75
CA ILE A 422 -16.29 18.78 1.14
C ILE A 422 -15.86 17.77 2.20
N VAL A 423 -16.71 16.76 2.43
CA VAL A 423 -16.50 15.68 3.41
C VAL A 423 -15.76 14.51 2.77
N LYS A 424 -16.16 14.15 1.55
CA LYS A 424 -15.62 13.05 0.75
C LYS A 424 -15.78 13.39 -0.73
N PHE A 425 -14.95 12.82 -1.58
CA PHE A 425 -15.22 12.75 -3.02
C PHE A 425 -14.94 11.33 -3.52
N GLU A 426 -15.64 10.94 -4.57
CA GLU A 426 -15.50 9.66 -5.27
C GLU A 426 -15.35 9.99 -6.76
N PRO A 427 -14.25 9.60 -7.43
CA PRO A 427 -14.18 9.69 -8.88
C PRO A 427 -15.35 8.91 -9.48
N GLY A 428 -16.13 9.55 -10.36
CA GLY A 428 -17.29 8.94 -11.00
C GLY A 428 -17.01 8.67 -12.48
N HIS A 429 -17.49 7.55 -12.99
CA HIS A 429 -17.55 7.26 -14.42
C HIS A 429 -19.01 7.11 -14.85
N LEU A 430 -19.40 7.69 -15.99
CA LEU A 430 -20.74 7.51 -16.58
C LEU A 430 -20.66 6.52 -17.73
N GLU A 431 -21.32 5.36 -17.58
CA GLU A 431 -22.12 4.51 -18.49
C GLU A 431 -21.82 4.41 -20.00
N TYR A 432 -20.68 4.91 -20.46
CA TYR A 432 -20.28 4.86 -21.85
C TYR A 432 -18.86 4.33 -21.97
N LYS A 433 -18.64 3.48 -22.98
CA LYS A 433 -17.31 3.09 -23.44
C LYS A 433 -16.43 4.35 -23.55
N ASN A 434 -15.36 4.38 -22.77
CA ASN A 434 -14.45 5.52 -22.72
C ASN A 434 -13.01 5.00 -22.75
N ARG A 435 -12.38 5.03 -23.94
CA ARG A 435 -11.03 4.52 -24.16
C ARG A 435 -10.04 5.64 -24.34
N SER A 436 -8.81 5.43 -23.90
CA SER A 436 -7.70 6.32 -24.24
C SER A 436 -6.41 5.55 -24.36
N VAL A 437 -5.71 5.77 -25.46
CA VAL A 437 -4.51 5.03 -25.83
C VAL A 437 -3.37 6.01 -26.02
N TRP A 438 -2.29 5.79 -25.28
CA TRP A 438 -1.03 6.49 -25.42
C TRP A 438 -0.10 5.70 -26.32
N ASP A 439 0.69 6.42 -27.08
CA ASP A 439 1.84 5.87 -27.79
C ASP A 439 3.10 6.18 -27.01
N LEU A 440 3.75 5.16 -26.47
CA LEU A 440 4.98 5.32 -25.71
C LEU A 440 6.23 5.34 -26.60
N ASN A 441 6.11 4.96 -27.88
CA ASN A 441 7.23 4.96 -28.81
C ASN A 441 8.49 4.27 -28.23
N ASN A 442 8.29 3.12 -27.59
CA ASN A 442 9.31 2.34 -26.88
C ASN A 442 10.00 3.09 -25.73
N ASN A 443 9.23 3.83 -24.94
CA ASN A 443 9.69 4.49 -23.71
C ASN A 443 8.93 3.98 -22.48
N PRO A 444 9.50 4.12 -21.26
CA PRO A 444 8.83 3.71 -20.02
C PRO A 444 7.72 4.65 -19.57
N ARG A 445 7.63 5.85 -20.15
CA ARG A 445 6.67 6.89 -19.77
C ARG A 445 6.18 7.66 -20.98
N PRO A 446 4.93 8.15 -20.97
CA PRO A 446 4.41 8.98 -22.05
C PRO A 446 5.11 10.33 -22.10
N SER A 447 5.37 10.82 -23.31
CA SER A 447 5.94 12.15 -23.54
C SER A 447 4.88 13.25 -23.79
N GLY A 448 3.60 12.88 -23.81
CA GLY A 448 2.49 13.77 -24.12
C GLY A 448 1.11 13.19 -23.77
N GLY A 449 0.07 13.82 -24.29
CA GLY A 449 -1.31 13.35 -24.16
C GLY A 449 -1.60 12.06 -24.93
N PRO A 450 -2.81 11.50 -24.81
CA PRO A 450 -3.19 10.29 -25.52
C PRO A 450 -3.08 10.49 -27.04
N ALA A 451 -2.59 9.46 -27.72
CA ALA A 451 -2.50 9.44 -29.18
C ALA A 451 -3.88 9.22 -29.82
N ARG A 452 -4.80 8.54 -29.12
CA ARG A 452 -6.18 8.32 -29.56
C ARG A 452 -7.12 8.20 -28.38
N THR A 453 -8.26 8.88 -28.44
CA THR A 453 -9.31 8.90 -27.41
C THR A 453 -10.67 8.49 -27.96
N GLU A 454 -11.66 8.35 -27.08
CA GLU A 454 -13.00 7.91 -27.46
C GLU A 454 -13.60 8.77 -28.58
N GLY A 455 -14.15 8.13 -29.61
CA GLY A 455 -14.73 8.79 -30.78
C GLY A 455 -13.74 9.26 -31.85
N GLU A 456 -12.43 9.25 -31.58
CA GLU A 456 -11.43 9.69 -32.57
C GLU A 456 -11.16 8.64 -33.66
N GLY A 457 -10.92 9.14 -34.88
CA GLY A 457 -10.51 8.33 -36.03
C GLY A 457 -9.15 7.64 -35.83
N PRO A 458 -8.81 6.65 -36.67
CA PRO A 458 -7.53 5.95 -36.59
C PRO A 458 -6.35 6.90 -36.86
N VAL A 459 -5.22 6.62 -36.21
CA VAL A 459 -3.94 7.34 -36.37
C VAL A 459 -2.96 6.56 -37.25
N SER A 460 -1.77 7.10 -37.52
CA SER A 460 -0.77 6.42 -38.36
C SER A 460 -0.12 5.20 -37.69
N GLU A 461 -0.07 5.16 -36.36
CA GLU A 461 0.58 4.08 -35.61
C GLU A 461 -0.36 2.87 -35.48
N PRO A 462 -0.05 1.72 -36.11
CA PRO A 462 -0.92 0.54 -36.10
C PRO A 462 -1.16 -0.03 -34.70
N ASP A 463 -0.17 -0.07 -33.81
CA ASP A 463 -0.33 -0.65 -32.47
C ASP A 463 -1.33 0.16 -31.63
N VAL A 464 -1.29 1.50 -31.73
CA VAL A 464 -2.27 2.39 -31.08
C VAL A 464 -3.69 2.07 -31.56
N ASN A 465 -3.87 1.86 -32.87
CA ASN A 465 -5.17 1.53 -33.42
C ASN A 465 -5.65 0.14 -32.97
N ALA A 466 -4.76 -0.85 -32.96
CA ALA A 466 -5.08 -2.21 -32.54
C ALA A 466 -5.51 -2.26 -31.07
N VAL A 467 -4.76 -1.62 -30.16
CA VAL A 467 -5.12 -1.49 -28.74
C VAL A 467 -6.48 -0.81 -28.57
N TYR A 468 -6.71 0.31 -29.26
CA TYR A 468 -7.97 1.06 -29.18
C TYR A 468 -9.17 0.23 -29.64
N ASP A 469 -9.05 -0.40 -30.81
CA ASP A 469 -10.14 -1.15 -31.44
C ASP A 469 -10.45 -2.42 -30.64
N HIS A 470 -9.43 -3.15 -30.17
CA HIS A 470 -9.62 -4.38 -29.41
C HIS A 470 -10.13 -4.14 -27.99
N SER A 471 -9.68 -3.09 -27.31
CA SER A 471 -10.27 -2.67 -26.02
C SER A 471 -11.76 -2.37 -26.18
N GLY A 472 -12.14 -1.73 -27.29
CA GLY A 472 -13.54 -1.45 -27.58
C GLY A 472 -14.38 -2.70 -27.85
N ARG A 473 -13.81 -3.72 -28.49
CA ARG A 473 -14.49 -5.01 -28.74
C ARG A 473 -14.68 -5.80 -27.46
N PHE A 474 -13.70 -5.77 -26.55
CA PHE A 474 -13.83 -6.40 -25.23
C PHE A 474 -14.93 -5.72 -24.40
N TYR A 475 -14.97 -4.39 -24.36
CA TYR A 475 -16.07 -3.65 -23.73
C TYR A 475 -17.43 -4.05 -24.32
N ASP A 476 -17.56 -4.09 -25.65
CA ASP A 476 -18.82 -4.46 -26.31
C ASP A 476 -19.25 -5.89 -25.97
N TYR A 477 -18.29 -6.81 -25.86
CA TYR A 477 -18.56 -8.16 -25.44
C TYR A 477 -19.12 -8.20 -24.00
N LEU A 478 -18.48 -7.52 -23.05
CA LEU A 478 -18.94 -7.44 -21.65
C LEU A 478 -20.34 -6.81 -21.56
N SER A 479 -20.53 -5.66 -22.18
CA SER A 479 -21.77 -4.90 -22.15
C SER A 479 -22.92 -5.65 -22.82
N SER A 480 -22.71 -6.15 -24.05
CA SER A 480 -23.78 -6.82 -24.80
C SER A 480 -24.11 -8.23 -24.32
N THR A 481 -23.18 -8.91 -23.64
CA THR A 481 -23.35 -10.31 -23.21
C THR A 481 -23.75 -10.41 -21.74
N PHE A 482 -23.21 -9.54 -20.88
CA PHE A 482 -23.43 -9.62 -19.43
C PHE A 482 -24.06 -8.35 -18.84
N GLY A 483 -24.24 -7.29 -19.64
CA GLY A 483 -24.70 -6.00 -19.12
C GLY A 483 -23.69 -5.32 -18.19
N ARG A 484 -22.41 -5.73 -18.24
CA ARG A 484 -21.33 -5.15 -17.43
C ARG A 484 -20.79 -3.90 -18.11
N ASP A 485 -20.73 -2.80 -17.37
CA ASP A 485 -20.16 -1.55 -17.84
C ASP A 485 -18.68 -1.44 -17.49
N SER A 486 -17.82 -1.59 -18.48
CA SER A 486 -16.35 -1.61 -18.35
C SER A 486 -15.79 -2.75 -17.48
N TRP A 487 -14.49 -2.69 -17.20
CA TRP A 487 -13.77 -3.73 -16.47
C TRP A 487 -14.14 -3.77 -14.99
N ASP A 488 -14.49 -2.64 -14.37
CA ASP A 488 -14.90 -2.52 -12.96
C ASP A 488 -16.40 -2.76 -12.73
N GLY A 489 -17.21 -2.67 -13.79
CA GLY A 489 -18.67 -2.75 -13.72
C GLY A 489 -19.35 -1.43 -13.37
N GLU A 490 -18.57 -0.34 -13.24
CA GLU A 490 -19.02 1.00 -12.89
C GLU A 490 -18.60 2.05 -13.95
N GLY A 491 -18.19 1.59 -15.13
CA GLY A 491 -17.90 2.44 -16.28
C GLY A 491 -16.48 3.00 -16.32
N ALA A 492 -15.51 2.42 -15.60
CA ALA A 492 -14.13 2.89 -15.59
C ALA A 492 -13.59 3.19 -17.00
N ARG A 493 -12.80 4.26 -17.11
CA ARG A 493 -12.07 4.57 -18.33
C ARG A 493 -11.05 3.47 -18.62
N MET A 494 -10.96 3.07 -19.87
CA MET A 494 -10.02 2.07 -20.36
C MET A 494 -8.74 2.77 -20.86
N ASN A 495 -7.81 3.06 -19.95
CA ASN A 495 -6.50 3.62 -20.27
C ASN A 495 -5.52 2.52 -20.72
N SER A 496 -4.89 2.71 -21.87
CA SER A 496 -3.91 1.77 -22.41
C SER A 496 -2.68 2.46 -22.96
N TYR A 497 -1.52 1.80 -22.88
CA TYR A 497 -0.25 2.29 -23.38
C TYR A 497 0.33 1.32 -24.40
N ALA A 498 0.42 1.74 -25.66
CA ALA A 498 1.00 0.99 -26.75
C ALA A 498 2.51 1.24 -26.85
N ARG A 499 3.25 0.23 -27.35
CA ARG A 499 4.71 0.27 -27.55
C ARG A 499 5.48 0.62 -26.29
N TYR A 500 5.12 -0.02 -25.18
CA TYR A 500 5.80 0.12 -23.88
C TYR A 500 7.19 -0.54 -23.91
N SER A 501 8.14 0.09 -23.21
CA SER A 501 9.46 -0.48 -22.93
C SER A 501 9.90 -0.04 -21.53
N ASN A 502 10.45 -0.96 -20.74
CA ASN A 502 11.11 -0.64 -19.46
C ASN A 502 12.64 -0.52 -19.61
N ASP A 503 13.17 -0.68 -20.82
CA ASP A 503 14.61 -0.63 -21.11
C ASP A 503 15.05 0.80 -21.45
N ARG A 504 16.19 1.22 -20.90
CA ARG A 504 16.85 2.49 -21.22
C ARG A 504 17.36 2.54 -22.67
N ASN A 505 17.48 1.40 -23.35
CA ASN A 505 17.87 1.32 -24.76
C ASN A 505 16.68 1.31 -25.73
N HIS A 506 15.46 1.57 -25.26
CA HIS A 506 14.23 1.60 -26.06
C HIS A 506 13.94 0.27 -26.79
N GLN A 507 14.36 -0.87 -26.22
CA GLN A 507 13.98 -2.17 -26.75
C GLN A 507 12.55 -2.51 -26.33
N PRO A 508 11.65 -2.90 -27.25
CA PRO A 508 10.29 -3.26 -26.88
C PRO A 508 10.28 -4.38 -25.85
N VAL A 509 9.46 -4.25 -24.81
CA VAL A 509 9.22 -5.38 -23.93
C VAL A 509 8.47 -6.47 -24.72
N LYS A 510 8.86 -7.73 -24.56
CA LYS A 510 8.11 -8.86 -25.10
C LYS A 510 7.04 -9.30 -24.12
N ASN A 511 6.16 -8.38 -23.74
CA ASN A 511 5.08 -8.65 -22.80
C ASN A 511 3.92 -7.66 -22.95
N ALA A 512 2.78 -8.01 -22.36
CA ALA A 512 1.67 -7.11 -22.06
C ALA A 512 1.23 -7.39 -20.61
N PHE A 513 0.64 -6.39 -19.94
CA PHE A 513 0.13 -6.57 -18.58
C PHE A 513 -0.95 -5.56 -18.23
N PHE A 514 -1.83 -5.93 -17.31
CA PHE A 514 -2.70 -5.03 -16.55
C PHE A 514 -2.08 -4.67 -15.21
N ASP A 515 -2.03 -3.39 -14.87
CA ASP A 515 -1.59 -2.91 -13.56
C ASP A 515 -2.79 -2.70 -12.63
N PRO A 516 -2.98 -3.55 -11.59
CA PRO A 516 -4.11 -3.45 -10.68
C PRO A 516 -4.07 -2.23 -9.76
N LEU A 517 -2.91 -1.57 -9.61
CA LEU A 517 -2.82 -0.36 -8.77
C LEU A 517 -3.36 0.87 -9.50
N THR A 518 -3.21 0.92 -10.81
CA THR A 518 -3.60 2.06 -11.65
C THR A 518 -4.86 1.79 -12.46
N GLY A 519 -5.22 0.53 -12.71
CA GLY A 519 -6.33 0.14 -13.56
C GLY A 519 -6.04 0.31 -15.05
N GLU A 520 -4.76 0.21 -15.44
CA GLU A 520 -4.28 0.52 -16.78
C GLU A 520 -3.60 -0.68 -17.45
N THR A 521 -3.64 -0.75 -18.78
CA THR A 521 -3.00 -1.83 -19.55
C THR A 521 -1.77 -1.34 -20.32
N MET A 522 -0.70 -2.13 -20.34
CA MET A 522 0.55 -1.83 -21.02
C MET A 522 0.83 -2.91 -22.09
N PHE A 523 1.23 -2.50 -23.29
CA PHE A 523 1.48 -3.39 -24.42
C PHE A 523 2.84 -3.11 -25.05
N GLY A 524 3.73 -4.10 -25.12
CA GLY A 524 4.93 -4.03 -25.93
C GLY A 524 4.63 -3.96 -27.43
N GLU A 525 5.58 -3.49 -28.23
CA GLU A 525 5.42 -3.39 -29.68
C GLU A 525 5.07 -4.75 -30.32
N GLY A 526 4.03 -4.76 -31.16
CA GLY A 526 3.53 -5.95 -31.86
C GLY A 526 2.78 -6.96 -30.98
N THR A 527 2.44 -6.63 -29.73
CA THR A 527 1.68 -7.52 -28.83
C THR A 527 0.17 -7.30 -28.87
N ALA A 528 -0.31 -6.22 -29.50
CA ALA A 528 -1.69 -5.77 -29.46
C ALA A 528 -2.68 -6.59 -30.32
N THR A 529 -2.76 -7.91 -30.13
CA THR A 529 -3.78 -8.76 -30.78
C THR A 529 -5.10 -8.74 -30.00
N LEU A 530 -6.20 -9.15 -30.64
CA LEU A 530 -7.51 -9.20 -29.98
C LEU A 530 -7.50 -10.05 -28.71
N THR A 531 -6.84 -11.22 -28.75
CA THR A 531 -6.79 -12.12 -27.60
C THR A 531 -5.91 -11.58 -26.48
N ILE A 532 -4.75 -11.00 -26.78
CA ILE A 532 -3.89 -10.37 -25.75
C ILE A 532 -4.59 -9.15 -25.13
N VAL A 533 -5.13 -8.22 -25.92
CA VAL A 533 -5.81 -7.03 -25.38
C VAL A 533 -7.03 -7.41 -24.53
N SER A 534 -7.77 -8.44 -24.93
CA SER A 534 -8.92 -8.94 -24.15
C SER A 534 -8.47 -9.65 -22.85
N HIS A 535 -7.36 -10.39 -22.90
CA HIS A 535 -6.74 -11.04 -21.75
C HIS A 535 -6.34 -9.99 -20.69
N GLU A 536 -5.65 -8.92 -21.11
CA GLU A 536 -5.25 -7.85 -20.18
C GLU A 536 -6.45 -7.15 -19.53
N TRP A 537 -7.49 -6.82 -20.29
CA TRP A 537 -8.68 -6.21 -19.70
C TRP A 537 -9.47 -7.18 -18.82
N GLN A 538 -9.39 -8.49 -19.07
CA GLN A 538 -10.02 -9.49 -18.21
C GLN A 538 -9.34 -9.59 -16.84
N HIS A 539 -8.04 -9.30 -16.71
CA HIS A 539 -7.42 -9.14 -15.38
C HIS A 539 -8.14 -8.09 -14.54
N GLY A 540 -8.52 -6.95 -15.15
CA GLY A 540 -9.33 -5.92 -14.48
C GLY A 540 -10.70 -6.42 -14.02
N VAL A 541 -11.38 -7.23 -14.84
CA VAL A 541 -12.66 -7.86 -14.46
C VAL A 541 -12.46 -8.82 -13.28
N THR A 542 -11.42 -9.65 -13.30
CA THR A 542 -11.09 -10.57 -12.20
C THR A 542 -10.73 -9.81 -10.93
N HIS A 543 -9.95 -8.73 -11.04
CA HIS A 543 -9.54 -7.87 -9.92
C HIS A 543 -10.74 -7.23 -9.22
N SER A 544 -11.67 -6.66 -9.99
CA SER A 544 -12.88 -5.98 -9.47
C SER A 544 -14.03 -6.92 -9.11
N SER A 545 -13.85 -8.24 -9.25
CA SER A 545 -14.86 -9.25 -8.89
C SER A 545 -14.33 -10.20 -7.82
N ALA A 546 -13.81 -11.37 -8.19
CA ALA A 546 -13.30 -12.36 -7.25
C ALA A 546 -12.02 -11.91 -6.52
N GLY A 547 -11.26 -10.97 -7.09
CA GLY A 547 -10.01 -10.47 -6.50
C GLY A 547 -8.96 -11.56 -6.28
N LEU A 548 -8.90 -12.55 -7.18
CA LEU A 548 -8.02 -13.72 -7.07
C LEU A 548 -6.56 -13.29 -6.86
N PHE A 549 -5.92 -13.83 -5.81
CA PHE A 549 -4.49 -13.63 -5.59
C PHE A 549 -3.68 -14.19 -6.76
N SER A 550 -2.70 -13.43 -7.25
CA SER A 550 -1.87 -13.78 -8.41
C SER A 550 -0.76 -14.81 -8.11
N PHE A 551 -1.03 -15.78 -7.23
CA PHE A 551 -0.08 -16.82 -6.86
C PHE A 551 -0.73 -18.22 -6.83
N PHE A 552 0.06 -19.24 -7.17
CA PHE A 552 -0.31 -20.66 -7.17
C PHE A 552 -1.62 -20.92 -7.93
N GLN A 553 -2.52 -21.72 -7.35
CA GLN A 553 -3.79 -22.03 -7.98
C GLN A 553 -4.70 -20.80 -8.11
N GLY A 554 -4.65 -19.84 -7.17
CA GLY A 554 -5.41 -18.59 -7.30
C GLY A 554 -4.94 -17.79 -8.53
N GLY A 555 -3.62 -17.68 -8.71
CA GLY A 555 -3.04 -16.99 -9.86
C GLY A 555 -3.25 -17.76 -11.15
N SER A 556 -3.17 -19.09 -11.10
CA SER A 556 -3.49 -19.96 -12.24
C SER A 556 -4.96 -19.82 -12.67
N LEU A 557 -5.89 -19.63 -11.73
CA LEU A 557 -7.28 -19.31 -12.05
C LEU A 557 -7.42 -17.92 -12.64
N HIS A 558 -6.70 -16.94 -12.09
CA HIS A 558 -6.67 -15.58 -12.62
C HIS A 558 -6.27 -15.59 -14.11
N GLU A 559 -5.14 -16.19 -14.44
CA GLU A 559 -4.66 -16.41 -15.81
C GLU A 559 -5.65 -17.19 -16.67
N SER A 560 -6.26 -18.25 -16.10
CA SER A 560 -7.20 -19.10 -16.83
C SER A 560 -8.45 -18.34 -17.25
N PHE A 561 -9.02 -17.54 -16.36
CA PHE A 561 -10.14 -16.68 -16.71
C PHE A 561 -9.73 -15.64 -17.77
N SER A 562 -8.55 -15.04 -17.66
CA SER A 562 -8.03 -14.12 -18.68
C SER A 562 -7.94 -14.77 -20.08
N ASP A 563 -7.38 -15.98 -20.19
CA ASP A 563 -7.31 -16.71 -21.46
C ASP A 563 -8.70 -17.10 -22.02
N VAL A 564 -9.58 -17.63 -21.16
CA VAL A 564 -10.87 -18.17 -21.59
C VAL A 564 -11.83 -17.05 -22.02
N PHE A 565 -11.87 -15.94 -21.30
CA PHE A 565 -12.69 -14.78 -21.70
C PHE A 565 -12.12 -14.06 -22.93
N ALA A 566 -10.80 -14.10 -23.16
CA ALA A 566 -10.21 -13.67 -24.42
C ALA A 566 -10.69 -14.54 -25.59
N ALA A 567 -10.76 -15.87 -25.42
CA ALA A 567 -11.31 -16.78 -26.41
C ALA A 567 -12.81 -16.54 -26.66
N PHE A 568 -13.60 -16.27 -25.61
CA PHE A 568 -15.02 -15.90 -25.75
C PHE A 568 -15.20 -14.57 -26.47
N THR A 569 -14.36 -13.58 -26.20
CA THR A 569 -14.35 -12.29 -26.91
C THR A 569 -14.03 -12.49 -28.39
N GLU A 570 -13.02 -13.31 -28.70
CA GLU A 570 -12.70 -13.67 -30.08
C GLU A 570 -13.88 -14.34 -30.78
N TYR A 571 -14.53 -15.31 -30.13
CA TYR A 571 -15.72 -15.97 -30.66
C TYR A 571 -16.85 -14.98 -30.90
N LYS A 572 -17.11 -14.04 -29.99
CA LYS A 572 -18.12 -12.98 -30.16
C LYS A 572 -17.84 -12.11 -31.38
N VAL A 573 -16.57 -11.77 -31.62
CA VAL A 573 -16.14 -10.89 -32.70
C VAL A 573 -16.09 -11.59 -34.05
N LYS A 574 -15.59 -12.83 -34.10
CA LYS A 574 -15.29 -13.56 -35.35
C LYS A 574 -16.28 -14.67 -35.69
N GLY A 575 -17.11 -15.10 -34.73
CA GLY A 575 -17.96 -16.30 -34.84
C GLY A 575 -17.23 -17.63 -34.60
N SER A 576 -15.93 -17.58 -34.31
CA SER A 576 -15.06 -18.72 -34.03
C SER A 576 -13.89 -18.28 -33.16
N THR A 577 -13.26 -19.19 -32.42
CA THR A 577 -12.00 -18.93 -31.71
C THR A 577 -10.98 -20.05 -31.96
N SER A 578 -9.70 -19.69 -32.05
CA SER A 578 -8.61 -20.66 -32.23
C SER A 578 -8.22 -21.38 -30.94
N TRP A 579 -8.70 -20.89 -29.78
CA TRP A 579 -8.31 -21.37 -28.44
C TRP A 579 -6.79 -21.24 -28.18
N LYS A 580 -6.12 -20.32 -28.87
CA LYS A 580 -4.68 -20.06 -28.72
C LYS A 580 -4.43 -18.63 -28.24
N ALA A 581 -3.52 -18.48 -27.27
CA ALA A 581 -3.06 -17.17 -26.83
C ALA A 581 -1.77 -16.77 -27.58
N GLY A 582 -1.66 -15.48 -27.92
CA GLY A 582 -0.49 -14.90 -28.60
C GLY A 582 -0.44 -15.09 -30.12
N GLU A 583 -1.38 -15.84 -30.72
CA GLU A 583 -1.44 -16.01 -32.17
C GLU A 583 -1.51 -14.64 -32.91
N GLY A 584 -0.62 -14.45 -33.88
CA GLY A 584 -0.52 -13.21 -34.66
C GLY A 584 0.22 -12.06 -33.98
N SER A 585 0.74 -12.27 -32.76
CA SER A 585 1.58 -11.30 -32.04
C SER A 585 3.09 -11.52 -32.30
N SER A 586 3.91 -10.57 -31.85
CA SER A 586 5.37 -10.70 -31.80
C SER A 586 5.87 -11.81 -30.86
N LEU A 587 5.02 -12.34 -29.97
CA LEU A 587 5.34 -13.45 -29.07
C LEU A 587 5.13 -14.82 -29.72
N GLY A 588 4.37 -14.90 -30.82
CA GLY A 588 3.88 -16.15 -31.37
C GLY A 588 2.85 -16.83 -30.47
N VAL A 589 2.52 -18.09 -30.77
CA VAL A 589 1.58 -18.87 -29.95
C VAL A 589 2.29 -19.30 -28.67
N ILE A 590 1.89 -18.74 -27.54
CA ILE A 590 2.49 -19.00 -26.22
C ILE A 590 1.68 -20.01 -25.39
N ARG A 591 0.38 -20.15 -25.68
CA ARG A 591 -0.53 -21.08 -24.99
C ARG A 591 -1.56 -21.65 -25.97
N ASP A 592 -1.92 -22.92 -25.77
CA ASP A 592 -2.96 -23.62 -26.51
C ASP A 592 -3.93 -24.25 -25.51
N LEU A 593 -5.14 -23.69 -25.39
CA LEU A 593 -6.14 -24.14 -24.42
C LEU A 593 -6.82 -25.44 -24.87
N ALA A 594 -6.85 -25.70 -26.18
CA ALA A 594 -7.45 -26.90 -26.74
C ALA A 594 -6.51 -28.11 -26.64
N ASN A 595 -5.20 -27.88 -26.69
CA ASN A 595 -4.17 -28.90 -26.55
C ASN A 595 -2.92 -28.35 -25.81
N PRO A 596 -2.98 -28.17 -24.48
CA PRO A 596 -1.87 -27.56 -23.73
C PRO A 596 -0.52 -28.22 -23.97
N SER A 597 -0.48 -29.56 -23.95
CA SER A 597 0.75 -30.34 -24.09
C SER A 597 1.36 -30.34 -25.50
N ALA A 598 0.74 -29.66 -26.48
CA ALA A 598 1.36 -29.38 -27.77
C ALA A 598 2.52 -28.37 -27.68
N LEU A 599 2.55 -27.57 -26.61
CA LEU A 599 3.62 -26.62 -26.32
C LEU A 599 4.42 -27.10 -25.12
N SER A 600 5.69 -26.72 -25.11
CA SER A 600 6.63 -27.02 -24.04
C SER A 600 7.44 -25.78 -23.70
N TYR A 601 7.77 -25.64 -22.42
CA TYR A 601 8.71 -24.66 -21.92
C TYR A 601 9.86 -25.40 -21.24
N ASP A 602 11.09 -25.07 -21.64
CA ASP A 602 12.31 -25.73 -21.20
C ASP A 602 12.27 -27.28 -21.29
N GLY A 603 11.78 -27.78 -22.44
CA GLY A 603 11.63 -29.22 -22.68
C GLY A 603 10.49 -29.91 -21.91
N LYS A 604 9.79 -29.20 -21.03
CA LYS A 604 8.65 -29.71 -20.25
C LYS A 604 7.31 -29.35 -20.93
N PRO A 605 6.45 -30.32 -21.28
CA PRO A 605 5.14 -30.03 -21.86
C PRO A 605 4.23 -29.29 -20.89
N HIS A 606 3.48 -28.29 -21.38
CA HIS A 606 2.52 -27.58 -20.56
C HIS A 606 1.45 -28.53 -19.99
N PRO A 607 0.97 -28.30 -18.76
CA PRO A 607 0.06 -29.22 -18.10
C PRO A 607 -1.37 -29.12 -18.68
N ASP A 608 -1.92 -30.27 -19.07
CA ASP A 608 -3.31 -30.43 -19.54
C ASP A 608 -4.22 -31.15 -18.53
N HIS A 609 -3.63 -31.63 -17.42
CA HIS A 609 -4.31 -32.41 -16.40
C HIS A 609 -3.66 -32.11 -15.03
N TYR A 610 -4.46 -32.13 -13.97
CA TYR A 610 -4.05 -31.72 -12.64
C TYR A 610 -2.98 -32.62 -12.02
N SER A 611 -2.87 -33.89 -12.45
CA SER A 611 -1.74 -34.77 -12.10
C SER A 611 -0.40 -34.34 -12.70
N LYS A 612 -0.40 -33.44 -13.70
CA LYS A 612 0.78 -32.86 -14.32
C LYS A 612 1.07 -31.45 -13.78
N TYR A 613 0.41 -31.01 -12.71
CA TYR A 613 0.61 -29.68 -12.12
C TYR A 613 2.09 -29.41 -11.86
N TRP A 614 2.58 -28.25 -12.28
CA TRP A 614 3.96 -27.84 -12.09
C TRP A 614 4.14 -27.26 -10.69
N LEU A 615 4.99 -27.91 -9.90
CA LEU A 615 5.37 -27.47 -8.56
C LEU A 615 6.56 -26.49 -8.64
N GLY A 616 6.54 -25.44 -7.83
CA GLY A 616 7.67 -24.52 -7.66
C GLY A 616 7.20 -23.09 -7.36
N CYS A 617 8.13 -22.16 -7.16
CA CYS A 617 7.84 -20.77 -6.82
C CYS A 617 8.02 -19.79 -7.98
N ALA A 618 8.73 -20.20 -9.04
CA ALA A 618 8.88 -19.40 -10.24
C ALA A 618 7.52 -19.02 -10.82
N ASP A 619 7.45 -17.86 -11.49
CA ASP A 619 6.20 -17.41 -12.13
C ASP A 619 5.00 -17.39 -11.14
N GLY A 620 5.26 -16.95 -9.90
CA GLY A 620 4.25 -16.89 -8.84
C GLY A 620 3.64 -18.24 -8.46
N GLY A 621 4.34 -19.36 -8.69
CA GLY A 621 3.76 -20.70 -8.56
C GLY A 621 3.34 -21.32 -9.90
N TRP A 622 4.07 -20.97 -10.97
CA TRP A 622 3.84 -21.39 -12.34
C TRP A 622 2.44 -21.05 -12.87
N VAL A 623 1.97 -19.84 -12.55
CA VAL A 623 0.58 -19.44 -12.80
C VAL A 623 0.22 -19.49 -14.28
N HIS A 624 1.11 -19.07 -15.19
CA HIS A 624 0.83 -19.05 -16.63
C HIS A 624 0.80 -20.45 -17.26
N PHE A 625 1.41 -21.44 -16.62
CA PHE A 625 1.46 -22.82 -17.10
C PHE A 625 0.35 -23.65 -16.49
N ASN A 626 0.19 -23.57 -15.17
CA ASN A 626 -0.83 -24.31 -14.44
C ASN A 626 -2.25 -23.79 -14.76
N SER A 627 -2.42 -22.56 -15.24
CA SER A 627 -3.69 -22.03 -15.75
C SER A 627 -4.27 -22.84 -16.90
N LEU A 628 -3.44 -23.57 -17.64
CA LEU A 628 -3.89 -24.38 -18.78
C LEU A 628 -4.74 -25.57 -18.37
N ILE A 629 -4.63 -26.03 -17.12
CA ILE A 629 -5.46 -27.12 -16.58
C ILE A 629 -6.94 -26.68 -16.50
N PRO A 630 -7.31 -25.62 -15.76
CA PRO A 630 -8.69 -25.11 -15.78
C PRO A 630 -9.09 -24.53 -17.14
N SER A 631 -8.19 -23.90 -17.90
CA SER A 631 -8.53 -23.40 -19.24
C SER A 631 -8.92 -24.53 -20.20
N HIS A 632 -8.24 -25.68 -20.12
CA HIS A 632 -8.60 -26.86 -20.88
C HIS A 632 -9.95 -27.45 -20.44
N ALA A 633 -10.29 -27.39 -19.14
CA ALA A 633 -11.62 -27.75 -18.65
C ALA A 633 -12.72 -26.88 -19.27
N TRP A 634 -12.50 -25.56 -19.32
CA TRP A 634 -13.44 -24.62 -19.95
C TRP A 634 -13.58 -24.86 -21.45
N TYR A 635 -12.49 -25.16 -22.15
CA TYR A 635 -12.53 -25.59 -23.55
C TYR A 635 -13.38 -26.85 -23.73
N ILE A 636 -13.13 -27.91 -22.94
CA ILE A 636 -13.91 -29.15 -22.98
C ILE A 636 -15.40 -28.83 -22.76
N LEU A 637 -15.73 -28.03 -21.76
CA LEU A 637 -17.12 -27.64 -21.49
C LEU A 637 -17.74 -26.92 -22.70
N ALA A 638 -17.04 -25.94 -23.27
CA ALA A 638 -17.48 -25.20 -24.44
C ALA A 638 -17.74 -26.09 -25.66
N THR A 639 -16.93 -27.14 -25.87
CA THR A 639 -17.17 -28.11 -26.96
C THR A 639 -18.40 -28.99 -26.72
N ARG A 640 -18.82 -29.19 -25.47
CA ARG A 640 -19.94 -30.07 -25.11
C ARG A 640 -21.29 -29.36 -25.04
N ILE A 641 -21.31 -28.14 -24.48
CA ILE A 641 -22.56 -27.38 -24.27
C ILE A 641 -22.63 -26.07 -25.07
N GLY A 642 -21.57 -25.74 -25.80
CA GLY A 642 -21.45 -24.52 -26.58
C GLY A 642 -20.93 -23.33 -25.76
N ILE A 643 -20.12 -22.48 -26.41
CA ILE A 643 -19.50 -21.28 -25.80
C ILE A 643 -20.54 -20.38 -25.14
N GLY A 644 -21.72 -20.21 -25.74
CA GLY A 644 -22.77 -19.33 -25.22
C GLY A 644 -23.22 -19.69 -23.80
N LYS A 645 -23.33 -20.98 -23.47
CA LYS A 645 -23.69 -21.43 -22.12
C LYS A 645 -22.48 -21.46 -21.19
N THR A 646 -21.32 -21.87 -21.73
CA THR A 646 -20.07 -21.93 -20.96
C THR A 646 -19.65 -20.56 -20.45
N GLN A 647 -19.77 -19.50 -21.26
CA GLN A 647 -19.43 -18.13 -20.83
C GLN A 647 -20.37 -17.60 -19.74
N GLU A 648 -21.66 -17.98 -19.74
CA GLU A 648 -22.61 -17.61 -18.67
C GLU A 648 -22.22 -18.28 -17.34
N ILE A 649 -21.86 -19.57 -17.41
CA ILE A 649 -21.38 -20.33 -16.24
C ILE A 649 -20.06 -19.74 -15.71
N ALA A 650 -19.08 -19.52 -16.58
CA ALA A 650 -17.77 -18.97 -16.20
C ALA A 650 -17.89 -17.56 -15.62
N TYR A 651 -18.74 -16.71 -16.20
CA TYR A 651 -18.96 -15.35 -15.70
C TYR A 651 -19.62 -15.36 -14.33
N ARG A 652 -20.64 -16.20 -14.12
CA ARG A 652 -21.29 -16.35 -12.82
C ARG A 652 -20.35 -16.96 -11.79
N ASP A 653 -19.54 -17.95 -12.15
CA ASP A 653 -18.52 -18.54 -11.27
C ASP A 653 -17.57 -17.43 -10.77
N LEU A 654 -16.93 -16.72 -11.70
CA LEU A 654 -15.99 -15.64 -11.39
C LEU A 654 -16.62 -14.49 -10.58
N THR A 655 -17.83 -14.04 -10.93
CA THR A 655 -18.41 -12.81 -10.35
C THR A 655 -19.27 -13.04 -9.13
N THR A 656 -19.67 -14.28 -8.83
CA THR A 656 -20.61 -14.56 -7.73
C THR A 656 -20.20 -15.70 -6.81
N GLN A 657 -19.35 -16.63 -7.25
CA GLN A 657 -19.01 -17.85 -6.48
C GLN A 657 -17.60 -17.80 -5.89
N LEU A 658 -16.64 -17.18 -6.59
CA LEU A 658 -15.22 -17.18 -6.19
C LEU A 658 -14.83 -15.98 -5.33
N GLY A 659 -13.71 -16.12 -4.62
CA GLY A 659 -13.09 -15.07 -3.81
C GLY A 659 -11.55 -15.16 -3.82
N PRO A 660 -10.83 -14.27 -3.13
CA PRO A 660 -9.40 -14.05 -3.37
C PRO A 660 -8.48 -15.27 -3.20
N ARG A 661 -8.88 -16.26 -2.40
CA ARG A 661 -8.10 -17.47 -2.08
C ARG A 661 -8.61 -18.74 -2.80
N SER A 662 -9.52 -18.59 -3.76
CA SER A 662 -10.09 -19.72 -4.49
C SER A 662 -9.03 -20.57 -5.20
N ARG A 663 -9.27 -21.87 -5.24
CA ARG A 663 -8.44 -22.93 -5.81
C ARG A 663 -9.18 -23.66 -6.92
N PHE A 664 -8.51 -24.61 -7.57
CA PHE A 664 -9.13 -25.40 -8.65
C PHE A 664 -10.39 -26.14 -8.20
N SER A 665 -10.42 -26.65 -6.97
CA SER A 665 -11.60 -27.26 -6.37
C SER A 665 -12.77 -26.27 -6.21
N ASP A 666 -12.47 -25.01 -5.86
CA ASP A 666 -13.47 -23.96 -5.67
C ASP A 666 -14.12 -23.53 -6.99
N THR A 667 -13.35 -23.31 -8.07
CA THR A 667 -13.94 -23.01 -9.40
C THR A 667 -14.79 -24.16 -9.92
N ARG A 668 -14.41 -25.42 -9.66
CA ARG A 668 -15.27 -26.54 -10.03
C ARG A 668 -16.60 -26.48 -9.29
N ALA A 669 -16.57 -26.30 -7.97
CA ALA A 669 -17.77 -26.25 -7.16
C ALA A 669 -18.65 -25.04 -7.54
N GLY A 670 -18.04 -23.88 -7.69
CA GLY A 670 -18.69 -22.63 -8.12
C GLY A 670 -19.28 -22.73 -9.52
N ALA A 671 -18.57 -23.31 -10.50
CA ALA A 671 -19.08 -23.53 -11.86
C ALA A 671 -20.26 -24.52 -11.87
N ILE A 672 -20.22 -25.59 -11.07
CA ILE A 672 -21.35 -26.53 -10.95
C ILE A 672 -22.56 -25.82 -10.32
N GLN A 673 -22.34 -25.01 -9.28
CA GLN A 673 -23.39 -24.22 -8.66
C GLN A 673 -23.97 -23.18 -9.63
N ALA A 674 -23.12 -22.47 -10.36
CA ALA A 674 -23.52 -21.52 -11.40
C ALA A 674 -24.35 -22.20 -12.50
N ALA A 675 -23.95 -23.37 -12.96
CA ALA A 675 -24.70 -24.15 -13.93
C ALA A 675 -26.05 -24.64 -13.37
N SER A 676 -26.09 -25.05 -12.09
CA SER A 676 -27.34 -25.41 -11.41
C SER A 676 -28.28 -24.21 -11.23
N ASP A 677 -27.75 -23.02 -10.97
CA ASP A 677 -28.54 -21.79 -10.85
C ASP A 677 -29.14 -21.39 -12.20
N LEU A 678 -28.34 -21.42 -13.26
CA LEU A 678 -28.73 -20.99 -14.60
C LEU A 678 -29.66 -21.98 -15.31
N TYR A 679 -29.40 -23.29 -15.17
CA TYR A 679 -30.07 -24.32 -15.96
C TYR A 679 -30.83 -25.36 -15.12
N GLY A 680 -30.75 -25.26 -13.78
CA GLY A 680 -31.43 -26.14 -12.85
C GLY A 680 -30.58 -27.33 -12.40
N LYS A 681 -30.95 -27.90 -11.24
CA LYS A 681 -30.29 -29.09 -10.68
C LYS A 681 -30.48 -30.30 -11.61
N ASN A 682 -29.41 -31.08 -11.80
CA ASN A 682 -29.34 -32.24 -12.70
C ASN A 682 -29.54 -31.91 -14.20
N SER A 683 -29.40 -30.64 -14.59
CA SER A 683 -29.40 -30.25 -16.00
C SER A 683 -28.20 -30.84 -16.75
N PRO A 684 -28.31 -31.04 -18.08
CA PRO A 684 -27.17 -31.42 -18.91
C PRO A 684 -25.96 -30.50 -18.73
N GLU A 685 -26.18 -29.19 -18.59
CA GLU A 685 -25.15 -28.18 -18.37
C GLU A 685 -24.42 -28.41 -17.05
N MET A 686 -25.14 -28.57 -15.94
CA MET A 686 -24.53 -28.88 -14.64
C MET A 686 -23.73 -30.18 -14.70
N LEU A 687 -24.28 -31.23 -15.32
CA LEU A 687 -23.61 -32.53 -15.43
C LEU A 687 -22.38 -32.46 -16.32
N GLU A 688 -22.42 -31.74 -17.45
CA GLU A 688 -21.26 -31.56 -18.31
C GLU A 688 -20.20 -30.66 -17.67
N THR A 689 -20.57 -29.65 -16.89
CA THR A 689 -19.60 -28.87 -16.08
C THR A 689 -18.87 -29.80 -15.12
N TRP A 690 -19.60 -30.66 -14.39
CA TRP A 690 -18.99 -31.65 -13.50
C TRP A 690 -18.03 -32.60 -14.24
N ARG A 691 -18.41 -33.06 -15.45
CA ARG A 691 -17.59 -33.97 -16.27
C ARG A 691 -16.37 -33.28 -16.88
N ALA A 692 -16.47 -32.01 -17.29
CA ALA A 692 -15.39 -31.29 -17.95
C ALA A 692 -14.23 -31.00 -16.99
N PHE A 693 -14.52 -30.51 -15.78
CA PHE A 693 -13.50 -30.34 -14.74
C PHE A 693 -12.93 -31.68 -14.26
N GLY A 694 -13.78 -32.72 -14.15
CA GLY A 694 -13.32 -34.07 -13.83
C GLY A 694 -12.36 -34.66 -14.88
N ALA A 695 -12.53 -34.32 -16.16
CA ALA A 695 -11.68 -34.81 -17.25
C ALA A 695 -10.24 -34.29 -17.17
N VAL A 696 -10.01 -33.15 -16.50
CA VAL A 696 -8.68 -32.60 -16.26
C VAL A 696 -8.17 -32.91 -14.85
N GLY A 697 -8.81 -33.82 -14.12
CA GLY A 697 -8.37 -34.25 -12.79
C GLY A 697 -8.71 -33.29 -11.65
N ILE A 698 -9.50 -32.24 -11.90
CA ILE A 698 -10.10 -31.42 -10.85
C ILE A 698 -11.36 -32.16 -10.40
N ASP A 699 -11.23 -33.19 -9.58
CA ASP A 699 -12.32 -34.12 -9.23
C ASP A 699 -12.76 -34.02 -7.76
N GLY A 700 -12.13 -33.12 -6.98
CA GLY A 700 -12.43 -32.88 -5.57
C GLY A 700 -11.74 -33.85 -4.60
N ASN A 701 -10.99 -34.83 -5.11
CA ASN A 701 -10.29 -35.84 -4.29
C ASN A 701 -8.79 -35.56 -4.13
N TYR A 702 -8.24 -34.71 -4.99
CA TYR A 702 -6.83 -34.31 -4.95
C TYR A 702 -6.75 -32.81 -4.68
N GLU A 703 -6.08 -32.42 -3.59
CA GLU A 703 -5.55 -31.07 -3.42
C GLU A 703 -4.03 -31.19 -3.39
N SER A 704 -3.34 -30.55 -4.33
CA SER A 704 -1.89 -30.42 -4.27
C SER A 704 -1.49 -29.80 -2.92
N PRO A 705 -0.37 -30.22 -2.29
CA PRO A 705 0.07 -29.66 -1.02
C PRO A 705 0.13 -28.13 -1.09
N ARG A 706 -0.25 -27.45 0.00
CA ARG A 706 -0.08 -25.99 0.13
C ARG A 706 1.38 -25.65 -0.15
N GLN A 707 1.66 -25.03 -1.30
CA GLN A 707 2.97 -24.45 -1.56
C GLN A 707 3.05 -23.11 -0.83
N GLN A 708 3.98 -23.02 0.12
CA GLN A 708 4.31 -21.79 0.83
C GLN A 708 5.54 -21.19 0.16
N CYS A 709 5.35 -20.48 -0.96
CA CYS A 709 6.35 -19.53 -1.42
C CYS A 709 5.95 -18.17 -0.86
N MET A 710 6.80 -17.63 0.00
CA MET A 710 6.79 -16.20 0.26
C MET A 710 7.48 -15.52 -0.92
N CYS A 711 7.07 -14.30 -1.26
CA CYS A 711 7.66 -13.50 -2.33
C CYS A 711 7.67 -12.04 -1.89
N PHE A 712 8.82 -11.34 -1.88
CA PHE A 712 8.93 -9.96 -2.41
C PHE A 712 10.29 -9.82 -3.14
N ALA A 713 10.30 -9.35 -4.40
CA ALA A 713 10.69 -8.01 -4.86
C ALA A 713 12.21 -7.74 -5.03
N ASP A 714 12.77 -8.30 -6.10
CA ASP A 714 14.16 -8.14 -6.57
C ASP A 714 14.52 -6.73 -7.13
N GLU A 715 13.62 -5.72 -7.13
CA GLU A 715 13.90 -4.45 -7.85
C GLU A 715 13.84 -3.14 -7.04
N SER A 716 13.54 -3.14 -5.73
CA SER A 716 13.40 -1.87 -4.97
C SER A 716 14.56 -1.45 -4.06
N LEU A 717 15.67 -2.21 -4.00
CA LEU A 717 16.79 -1.93 -3.07
C LEU A 717 18.16 -1.77 -3.73
N THR A 718 18.23 -1.37 -5.00
CA THR A 718 19.51 -1.07 -5.67
C THR A 718 20.19 0.22 -5.17
N GLY A 719 19.77 0.80 -4.03
CA GLY A 719 20.30 2.07 -3.52
C GLY A 719 20.68 2.14 -2.05
N VAL A 720 20.27 1.19 -1.20
CA VAL A 720 20.55 1.25 0.26
C VAL A 720 21.10 -0.11 0.70
N GLY A 721 22.37 -0.15 1.10
CA GLY A 721 22.99 -1.36 1.68
C GLY A 721 22.39 -1.68 3.06
N LEU A 722 22.47 -2.95 3.50
CA LEU A 722 22.22 -3.35 4.90
C LEU A 722 23.13 -2.57 5.89
N GLU A 723 24.24 -2.05 5.37
CA GLU A 723 25.15 -1.09 6.00
C GLU A 723 24.49 0.23 6.47
N ALA A 724 23.29 0.56 5.97
CA ALA A 724 22.55 1.77 6.34
C ALA A 724 21.54 1.58 7.48
N LEU A 725 21.40 0.37 8.03
CA LEU A 725 20.63 0.16 9.26
C LEU A 725 21.35 0.87 10.42
N ASP A 726 20.71 1.80 11.13
CA ASP A 726 21.32 2.44 12.32
C ASP A 726 21.01 1.56 13.55
N PRO A 727 21.95 0.76 14.10
CA PRO A 727 21.66 -0.12 15.24
C PRO A 727 21.30 0.66 16.52
N ASP A 728 21.61 1.97 16.58
CA ASP A 728 21.29 2.84 17.72
C ASP A 728 20.01 3.67 17.49
N GLY A 729 19.36 3.53 16.33
CA GLY A 729 18.24 4.39 15.90
C GLY A 729 17.37 3.90 14.75
N ALA A 730 17.37 2.61 14.40
CA ALA A 730 16.62 2.06 13.27
C ALA A 730 15.11 2.31 13.43
N SER A 731 14.50 2.93 12.41
CA SER A 731 13.04 2.99 12.31
C SER A 731 12.47 1.60 12.06
N THR A 732 11.24 1.35 12.48
CA THR A 732 10.52 0.11 12.20
C THR A 732 10.59 -0.21 10.70
N ASP A 733 10.34 0.76 9.83
CA ASP A 733 10.39 0.58 8.38
C ASP A 733 11.77 0.12 7.85
N ALA A 734 12.86 0.60 8.45
CA ALA A 734 14.22 0.22 8.07
C ALA A 734 14.55 -1.21 8.50
N THR A 735 14.22 -1.58 9.74
CA THR A 735 14.41 -2.95 10.24
C THR A 735 13.57 -3.95 9.44
N VAL A 736 12.34 -3.57 9.08
CA VAL A 736 11.42 -4.39 8.28
C VAL A 736 11.94 -4.56 6.84
N ALA A 737 12.38 -3.47 6.19
CA ALA A 737 12.98 -3.54 4.87
C ALA A 737 14.25 -4.41 4.85
N GLY A 738 15.04 -4.35 5.92
CA GLY A 738 16.17 -5.24 6.12
C GLY A 738 15.74 -6.72 6.19
N LEU A 739 14.79 -7.06 7.06
CA LEU A 739 14.31 -8.43 7.25
C LEU A 739 13.75 -9.04 5.95
N LEU A 740 13.03 -8.23 5.18
CA LEU A 740 12.54 -8.63 3.85
C LEU A 740 13.71 -8.94 2.90
N ARG A 741 14.78 -8.13 2.90
CA ARG A 741 15.97 -8.40 2.07
C ARG A 741 16.70 -9.69 2.44
N VAL A 742 16.82 -9.99 3.73
CA VAL A 742 17.46 -11.25 4.18
C VAL A 742 16.62 -12.44 3.73
N ARG A 743 15.29 -12.36 3.81
CA ARG A 743 14.39 -13.36 3.23
C ARG A 743 14.60 -13.52 1.72
N ASP A 744 14.73 -12.44 0.96
CA ASP A 744 14.89 -12.50 -0.50
C ASP A 744 16.26 -13.10 -0.92
N ILE A 745 17.30 -12.92 -0.10
CA ILE A 745 18.60 -13.59 -0.27
C ILE A 745 18.45 -15.10 -0.04
N PHE A 746 17.67 -15.50 0.96
CA PHE A 746 17.39 -16.91 1.23
C PHE A 746 16.48 -17.54 0.17
N GLU A 747 15.46 -16.84 -0.34
CA GLU A 747 14.55 -17.36 -1.37
C GLU A 747 15.24 -17.73 -2.71
N ASN A 748 16.44 -17.21 -2.96
CA ASN A 748 17.26 -17.55 -4.13
C ASN A 748 18.14 -18.80 -3.93
N ALA A 749 18.28 -19.30 -2.70
CA ALA A 749 18.99 -20.53 -2.40
C ALA A 749 18.00 -21.71 -2.42
N GLU A 750 17.94 -22.43 -3.54
CA GLU A 750 17.02 -23.57 -3.75
C GLU A 750 17.35 -24.76 -2.84
N SER A 751 16.90 -24.76 -1.58
CA SER A 751 17.29 -25.82 -0.63
C SER A 751 16.26 -26.10 0.49
N GLY A 752 16.36 -27.30 1.08
CA GLY A 752 15.39 -27.84 2.03
C GLY A 752 15.38 -27.08 3.36
N ALA A 753 16.54 -26.75 3.91
CA ALA A 753 16.61 -25.99 5.16
C ALA A 753 16.10 -24.56 4.99
N VAL A 754 16.47 -23.91 3.89
CA VAL A 754 16.00 -22.56 3.54
C VAL A 754 14.48 -22.52 3.45
N MET A 755 13.87 -23.50 2.78
CA MET A 755 12.40 -23.58 2.69
C MET A 755 11.74 -23.77 4.05
N HIS A 756 12.29 -24.61 4.93
CA HIS A 756 11.76 -24.85 6.27
C HIS A 756 11.82 -23.58 7.14
N TYR A 757 12.98 -22.93 7.23
CA TYR A 757 13.14 -21.71 8.04
C TYR A 757 12.43 -20.50 7.43
N ALA A 758 12.26 -20.42 6.10
CA ALA A 758 11.42 -19.41 5.46
C ALA A 758 9.94 -19.56 5.85
N GLN A 759 9.42 -20.80 5.95
CA GLN A 759 8.05 -21.05 6.44
C GLN A 759 7.90 -20.72 7.93
N LEU A 760 8.92 -21.01 8.74
CA LEU A 760 8.94 -20.63 10.15
C LEU A 760 8.90 -19.10 10.30
N TYR A 761 9.72 -18.39 9.52
CA TYR A 761 9.71 -16.93 9.41
C TYR A 761 8.33 -16.44 8.98
N ALA A 762 7.70 -16.99 7.93
CA ALA A 762 6.35 -16.63 7.46
C ALA A 762 5.30 -16.66 8.57
N ARG A 763 5.33 -17.73 9.36
CA ARG A 763 4.36 -18.02 10.43
C ARG A 763 4.58 -17.06 11.59
N ALA A 764 5.83 -16.81 11.97
CA ALA A 764 6.19 -15.93 13.08
C ALA A 764 6.15 -14.44 12.71
N ASN A 765 6.22 -14.09 11.42
CA ASN A 765 6.45 -12.72 10.94
C ASN A 765 5.40 -11.74 11.47
N SER A 766 4.11 -12.07 11.42
CA SER A 766 3.06 -11.12 11.87
C SER A 766 3.23 -10.74 13.35
N ARG A 767 3.64 -11.69 14.19
CA ARG A 767 3.86 -11.48 15.62
C ARG A 767 5.20 -10.81 15.90
N ALA A 768 6.27 -11.22 15.22
CA ALA A 768 7.57 -10.57 15.31
C ALA A 768 7.48 -9.08 14.90
N MET A 769 6.70 -8.77 13.86
CA MET A 769 6.43 -7.41 13.40
C MET A 769 5.67 -6.58 14.44
N GLU A 770 4.68 -7.16 15.11
CA GLU A 770 3.96 -6.51 16.21
C GLU A 770 4.90 -6.18 17.39
N LEU A 771 5.73 -7.13 17.80
CA LEU A 771 6.72 -6.95 18.87
C LEU A 771 7.80 -5.93 18.47
N LEU A 772 8.25 -5.93 17.22
CA LEU A 772 9.16 -4.93 16.67
C LEU A 772 8.54 -3.53 16.68
N THR A 773 7.24 -3.38 16.39
CA THR A 773 6.60 -2.05 16.40
C THR A 773 6.51 -1.43 17.80
N THR A 774 6.52 -2.27 18.83
CA THR A 774 6.30 -1.86 20.23
C THR A 774 7.58 -1.89 21.09
N SER A 775 8.66 -2.54 20.64
CA SER A 775 9.93 -2.66 21.38
C SER A 775 11.13 -2.09 20.62
N ASP A 776 11.60 -0.92 21.04
CA ASP A 776 12.82 -0.29 20.52
C ASP A 776 14.05 -1.19 20.69
N THR A 777 14.11 -1.94 21.79
CA THR A 777 15.22 -2.84 22.10
C THR A 777 15.26 -4.01 21.12
N LEU A 778 14.12 -4.64 20.81
CA LEU A 778 14.06 -5.71 19.81
C LEU A 778 14.43 -5.19 18.42
N ARG A 779 13.99 -3.98 18.04
CA ARG A 779 14.36 -3.38 16.76
C ARG A 779 15.86 -3.19 16.63
N ARG A 780 16.52 -2.68 17.67
CA ARG A 780 17.97 -2.47 17.69
C ARG A 780 18.75 -3.78 17.66
N GLN A 781 18.36 -4.76 18.48
CA GLN A 781 19.01 -6.07 18.50
C GLN A 781 18.85 -6.80 17.16
N THR A 782 17.66 -6.71 16.55
CA THR A 782 17.40 -7.27 15.21
C THR A 782 18.27 -6.59 14.16
N ALA A 783 18.30 -5.25 14.14
CA ALA A 783 19.13 -4.50 13.19
C ALA A 783 20.64 -4.81 13.35
N HIS A 784 21.12 -4.96 14.60
CA HIS A 784 22.51 -5.31 14.88
C HIS A 784 22.87 -6.71 14.37
N LEU A 785 22.06 -7.73 14.69
CA LEU A 785 22.30 -9.10 14.22
C LEU A 785 22.32 -9.17 12.69
N MET A 786 21.42 -8.43 12.03
CA MET A 786 21.37 -8.37 10.57
C MET A 786 22.65 -7.80 9.95
N GLN A 787 23.28 -6.83 10.61
CA GLN A 787 24.56 -6.27 10.17
C GLN A 787 25.73 -7.22 10.45
N SER A 788 25.73 -7.89 11.60
CA SER A 788 26.80 -8.83 11.97
C SER A 788 26.78 -10.09 11.10
N MET A 789 25.61 -10.48 10.59
CA MET A 789 25.42 -11.64 9.71
C MET A 789 25.47 -11.31 8.21
N GLU A 790 25.49 -10.03 7.83
CA GLU A 790 25.45 -9.59 6.43
C GLU A 790 26.54 -10.21 5.54
N PRO A 791 27.82 -10.27 5.96
CA PRO A 791 28.86 -10.88 5.15
C PRO A 791 28.62 -12.37 4.90
N ALA A 792 28.02 -13.07 5.88
CA ALA A 792 27.66 -14.47 5.73
C ALA A 792 26.50 -14.63 4.73
N PHE A 793 25.45 -13.81 4.84
CA PHE A 793 24.30 -13.88 3.94
C PHE A 793 24.67 -13.58 2.47
N ARG A 794 25.62 -12.69 2.20
CA ARG A 794 26.04 -12.39 0.82
C ARG A 794 26.90 -13.45 0.16
N THR A 795 27.58 -14.28 0.95
CA THR A 795 28.64 -15.16 0.45
C THR A 795 28.26 -16.63 0.46
N VAL A 796 27.08 -16.97 0.98
CA VAL A 796 26.53 -18.32 0.93
C VAL A 796 26.49 -18.85 -0.50
N ASN A 797 26.89 -20.11 -0.69
CA ASN A 797 27.06 -20.79 -1.98
C ASN A 797 27.99 -20.07 -2.97
N THR A 798 28.91 -19.23 -2.49
CA THR A 798 29.99 -18.64 -3.29
C THR A 798 31.37 -19.11 -2.77
N PRO A 799 32.43 -19.05 -3.59
CA PRO A 799 33.80 -19.34 -3.12
C PRO A 799 34.26 -18.45 -1.95
N GLN A 800 33.66 -17.26 -1.80
CA GLN A 800 33.93 -16.36 -0.68
C GLN A 800 33.31 -16.88 0.63
N GLY A 801 32.23 -17.66 0.56
CA GLY A 801 31.58 -18.28 1.73
C GLY A 801 32.46 -19.30 2.44
N ASP A 802 33.34 -19.98 1.70
CA ASP A 802 34.34 -20.92 2.27
C ASP A 802 35.40 -20.21 3.12
N LEU A 803 35.55 -18.88 2.97
CA LEU A 803 36.56 -18.08 3.65
C LEU A 803 36.04 -17.38 4.92
N ILE A 804 34.72 -17.38 5.14
CA ILE A 804 34.09 -16.73 6.27
C ILE A 804 33.62 -17.80 7.24
N SER A 805 34.14 -17.79 8.47
CA SER A 805 33.74 -18.74 9.51
C SER A 805 32.64 -18.15 10.40
N ILE A 806 31.67 -18.98 10.76
CA ILE A 806 30.66 -18.66 11.77
C ILE A 806 31.32 -18.59 13.14
N THR A 807 31.18 -17.47 13.82
CA THR A 807 31.81 -17.21 15.12
C THR A 807 30.88 -17.55 16.29
N GLN A 808 31.47 -17.83 17.47
CA GLN A 808 30.68 -18.00 18.69
C GLN A 808 29.83 -16.76 18.99
N GLY A 809 30.38 -15.56 18.79
CA GLY A 809 29.66 -14.32 19.03
C GLY A 809 28.39 -14.17 18.16
N GLN A 810 28.44 -14.60 16.91
CA GLN A 810 27.25 -14.60 16.03
C GLN A 810 26.17 -15.57 16.51
N ILE A 811 26.56 -16.77 16.95
CA ILE A 811 25.61 -17.73 17.53
C ILE A 811 25.01 -17.21 18.85
N ASP A 812 25.83 -16.58 19.70
CA ASP A 812 25.36 -15.97 20.94
C ASP A 812 24.37 -14.83 20.66
N GLU A 813 24.62 -14.00 19.64
CA GLU A 813 23.71 -12.93 19.21
C GLU A 813 22.38 -13.49 18.67
N ILE A 814 22.40 -14.58 17.90
CA ILE A 814 21.20 -15.25 17.41
C ILE A 814 20.37 -15.77 18.59
N ASN A 815 20.99 -16.50 19.51
CA ASN A 815 20.31 -17.05 20.68
C ASN A 815 19.71 -15.94 21.56
N ALA A 816 20.49 -14.90 21.83
CA ALA A 816 20.03 -13.77 22.64
C ALA A 816 18.87 -13.01 21.98
N LEU A 817 18.88 -12.86 20.65
CA LEU A 817 17.77 -12.23 19.94
C LEU A 817 16.51 -13.08 20.02
N VAL A 818 16.62 -14.40 19.79
CA VAL A 818 15.47 -15.30 19.88
C VAL A 818 14.90 -15.27 21.30
N ASP A 819 15.72 -15.39 22.34
CA ASP A 819 15.25 -15.31 23.73
C ASP A 819 14.53 -13.97 24.02
N ALA A 820 15.04 -12.86 23.50
CA ALA A 820 14.40 -11.55 23.66
C ALA A 820 13.02 -11.47 22.98
N TYR A 821 12.86 -12.04 21.79
CA TYR A 821 11.54 -12.14 21.14
C TYR A 821 10.58 -13.01 21.92
N LEU A 822 11.08 -14.11 22.51
CA LEU A 822 10.25 -15.02 23.29
C LEU A 822 9.79 -14.39 24.61
N GLU A 823 10.66 -13.66 25.29
CA GLU A 823 10.32 -12.90 26.49
C GLU A 823 9.29 -11.80 26.17
N ALA A 824 9.51 -11.03 25.10
CA ALA A 824 8.57 -10.00 24.68
C ALA A 824 7.21 -10.56 24.25
N ASP A 825 7.18 -11.75 23.63
CA ASP A 825 5.93 -12.41 23.25
C ASP A 825 5.10 -12.81 24.47
N ILE A 826 5.76 -13.36 25.50
CA ILE A 826 5.14 -13.73 26.78
C ILE A 826 4.64 -12.48 27.50
N ASP A 827 5.44 -11.43 27.59
CA ASP A 827 5.07 -10.15 28.20
C ASP A 827 3.88 -9.49 27.50
N ALA A 828 3.75 -9.71 26.18
CA ALA A 828 2.62 -9.27 25.37
C ALA A 828 1.42 -10.25 25.40
N GLY A 829 1.36 -11.18 26.38
CA GLY A 829 0.18 -11.99 26.70
C GLY A 829 0.02 -13.29 25.92
N SER A 830 1.08 -13.77 25.27
CA SER A 830 1.09 -15.05 24.54
C SER A 830 0.89 -16.26 25.46
N ASP A 831 0.28 -17.33 24.95
CA ASP A 831 0.09 -18.60 25.66
C ASP A 831 1.34 -19.50 25.65
N GLY A 832 2.45 -19.00 25.08
CA GLY A 832 3.74 -19.69 25.00
C GLY A 832 3.88 -20.66 23.82
N THR A 833 2.90 -20.71 22.90
CA THR A 833 2.94 -21.58 21.72
C THR A 833 4.13 -21.26 20.81
N TRP A 834 4.43 -19.98 20.59
CA TRP A 834 5.59 -19.54 19.79
C TRP A 834 6.91 -19.81 20.51
N THR A 835 6.93 -19.69 21.84
CA THR A 835 8.07 -20.03 22.69
C THR A 835 8.44 -21.51 22.57
N ALA A 836 7.45 -22.40 22.58
CA ALA A 836 7.68 -23.83 22.42
C ALA A 836 8.21 -24.17 21.02
N LEU A 837 7.66 -23.53 19.97
CA LEU A 837 8.09 -23.73 18.59
C LEU A 837 9.53 -23.23 18.37
N ALA A 838 9.86 -22.00 18.74
CA ALA A 838 11.19 -21.43 18.53
C ALA A 838 12.28 -22.21 19.26
N ARG A 839 12.01 -22.68 20.49
CA ARG A 839 12.94 -23.54 21.24
C ARG A 839 13.15 -24.89 20.58
N SER A 840 12.07 -25.54 20.13
CA SER A 840 12.15 -26.80 19.40
C SER A 840 12.97 -26.67 18.11
N GLU A 841 12.84 -25.54 17.41
CA GLU A 841 13.57 -25.29 16.16
C GLU A 841 15.05 -24.96 16.41
N LEU A 842 15.39 -24.19 17.44
CA LEU A 842 16.78 -23.97 17.84
C LEU A 842 17.47 -25.26 18.28
N GLU A 843 16.75 -26.13 18.99
CA GLU A 843 17.24 -27.45 19.38
C GLU A 843 17.46 -28.36 18.17
N HIS A 844 16.53 -28.34 17.21
CA HIS A 844 16.64 -29.13 15.97
C HIS A 844 17.79 -28.64 15.08
N ALA A 845 17.91 -27.32 14.90
CA ALA A 845 18.97 -26.69 14.11
C ALA A 845 20.36 -26.90 14.71
N ASN A 846 20.44 -27.02 16.04
CA ASN A 846 21.66 -27.11 16.83
C ASN A 846 22.76 -26.15 16.30
N ILE A 847 22.40 -24.87 16.19
CA ILE A 847 23.25 -23.84 15.58
C ILE A 847 24.62 -23.69 16.27
N GLN A 848 24.74 -24.15 17.51
CA GLN A 848 26.00 -24.23 18.23
C GLN A 848 27.03 -25.15 17.57
N ALA A 849 26.59 -26.19 16.84
CA ALA A 849 27.49 -27.05 16.07
C ALA A 849 28.15 -26.33 14.88
N MET A 850 27.58 -25.20 14.43
CA MET A 850 28.10 -24.44 13.29
C MET A 850 29.28 -23.55 13.65
N VAL A 851 29.60 -23.39 14.93
CA VAL A 851 30.73 -22.55 15.35
C VAL A 851 32.04 -23.10 14.79
N GLY A 852 32.75 -22.25 14.05
CA GLY A 852 33.99 -22.60 13.37
C GLY A 852 33.82 -23.24 11.99
N MET A 853 32.60 -23.59 11.58
CA MET A 853 32.30 -23.94 10.19
C MET A 853 32.40 -22.70 9.30
N SER A 854 32.83 -22.87 8.05
CA SER A 854 32.62 -21.85 7.02
C SER A 854 31.13 -21.62 6.75
N VAL A 855 30.76 -20.51 6.11
CA VAL A 855 29.36 -20.22 5.76
C VAL A 855 28.75 -21.35 4.91
N ASN A 856 29.50 -21.88 3.96
CA ASN A 856 29.03 -22.96 3.10
C ASN A 856 28.94 -24.31 3.84
N GLU A 857 29.86 -24.59 4.77
CA GLU A 857 29.78 -25.78 5.64
C GLU A 857 28.61 -25.70 6.61
N ALA A 858 28.36 -24.53 7.20
CA ALA A 858 27.21 -24.29 8.08
C ALA A 858 25.89 -24.42 7.32
N TYR A 859 25.83 -23.90 6.09
CA TYR A 859 24.69 -24.07 5.19
C TYR A 859 24.47 -25.54 4.83
N ALA A 860 25.52 -26.28 4.42
CA ALA A 860 25.42 -27.71 4.12
C ALA A 860 25.04 -28.54 5.35
N TYR A 861 25.49 -28.16 6.55
CA TYR A 861 25.07 -28.77 7.81
C TYR A 861 23.58 -28.58 8.05
N LEU A 862 23.06 -27.36 7.86
CA LEU A 862 21.61 -27.10 7.93
C LEU A 862 20.84 -27.94 6.92
N GLU A 863 21.28 -28.01 5.66
CA GLU A 863 20.66 -28.84 4.63
C GLU A 863 20.58 -30.32 5.03
N SER A 864 21.66 -30.85 5.63
CA SER A 864 21.72 -32.25 6.03
C SER A 864 20.71 -32.65 7.12
N LEU A 865 20.09 -31.68 7.80
CA LEU A 865 19.01 -31.94 8.75
C LEU A 865 17.67 -32.24 8.07
N PHE A 866 17.55 -31.96 6.76
CA PHE A 866 16.32 -32.05 5.98
C PHE A 866 16.41 -33.03 4.79
N ASP A 867 17.58 -33.64 4.56
CA ASP A 867 17.79 -34.83 3.72
C ASP A 867 17.49 -36.13 4.50
#